data_AF-H0EMC9-F1
#
_entry.id   AF-H0EMC9-F1
#
_cell.length_a   1.000
_cell.length_b   1.000
_cell.length_c   1.000
_cell.angle_alpha   90.00
_cell.angle_beta   90.00
_cell.angle_gamma   90.00
#
_symmetry.space_group_name_H-M   'P 1'
#
loop_
_entity.id
_entity.type
_entity.pdbx_description
1 polymer ?
#
loop_
_entity_poly.entity_id
_entity_poly.type
_entity_poly.pdbx_seq_one_letter_code
_entity_poly.pdbx_strand_id
1 'polypeptide(L)'
;MPNRYESDTSDASPLGKPLKFEFSGKTARNRFLKAAMTERISSWDPKDFSKRGIPSKNLINVYRRWGEGEYGQILTGNIMIEYDQLEAMGNPIIPREAEFSGERFNAFKELAEASKAHGSLIVGQVSHPGRQCEQRIQPNPMSASDVQLEGNVMGMQFAKPHAATDEEIARVIDGFAHAAEYLEKAGYDGIELHGAHGYLLAQFLSPTTNKRTDKYGGSLENRLRLILEIAEEVRKRVSKEFIIGIKVNSVEFQDKGFTPEDAKGLCQALEKARFDYVELSGGTYESLAFGHKRESTKKRESFFIEFAEEIVKPLTKTKTYITGGMKSVGAMVKALDTVDGVGLARPTCQEPRFPKEILEGKYTGAIHMLLDDNDFGLTNVAAGTQIRQIGKDQEPIDLSVQENVDAFKKDMETWGKKLGGDKEMNDHRAELELNLKYSKVASDLDVVPISGRGIRWEVFFSQADLNQELFIDRSTKSGLPVRSTPPNIPIPSCLTPYRDYAATTAVKTKCRISLQLYNSDEDNVTSPSGTTSYELNMQDMELLHHWTISTSLTMTSDPVVRTTWRTTVPQIAFQNPFVMRGILALSSLHLAHLTPSKRDIYLSLSTFHHEMALPEATSVLPAIDASNCNALHIFSILTAIHTLGRPRQPEDFLVVGEQGIAKWLVLFQGVVHIIEPFEEIMAQGPLAPFCTARMHRQQQRVSCIETATTDYLSSLREKLLTSLSTPEYMAIYTEAIDSLSNSFNFMYSCPAHSWEMGDVFIWLFCSSGEYLHLLKEGRQEALAIFAYACVLFGKLEVYWWMEGWSGHLMLNLWRWLDEEHRGWIEWPVNEIGWRPPYELVEVEMKE
;
A
#
# COMPACT_ATOMS: atom_id res chain seq x y z
N MET A 1 -21.95 14.40 26.60
CA MET A 1 -20.63 14.87 26.17
C MET A 1 -20.03 13.79 25.30
N PRO A 2 -19.31 14.13 24.22
CA PRO A 2 -18.66 13.14 23.36
C PRO A 2 -17.67 12.30 24.16
N ASN A 3 -17.50 11.04 23.77
CA ASN A 3 -16.46 10.18 24.35
C ASN A 3 -15.08 10.74 23.98
N ARG A 4 -14.12 10.71 24.90
CA ARG A 4 -12.79 11.31 24.73
C ARG A 4 -11.71 10.31 25.11
N TYR A 5 -10.52 10.48 24.56
CA TYR A 5 -9.35 9.71 24.99
C TYR A 5 -9.05 9.99 26.46
N GLU A 6 -8.85 8.92 27.22
CA GLU A 6 -8.41 9.01 28.61
C GLU A 6 -6.96 9.49 28.69
N SER A 7 -6.61 10.09 29.81
CA SER A 7 -5.27 10.64 30.04
C SER A 7 -4.82 10.30 31.44
N ASP A 8 -3.60 9.78 31.57
CA ASP A 8 -2.99 9.41 32.85
C ASP A 8 -2.67 10.63 33.74
N THR A 9 -2.74 11.85 33.18
CA THR A 9 -2.60 13.12 33.91
C THR A 9 -3.55 14.16 33.36
N SER A 10 -4.00 15.07 34.22
CA SER A 10 -4.75 16.27 33.85
C SER A 10 -3.88 17.54 33.82
N ASP A 11 -2.63 17.47 34.26
CA ASP A 11 -1.74 18.64 34.31
C ASP A 11 -1.16 18.95 32.92
N ALA A 12 -1.76 19.92 32.23
CA ALA A 12 -1.28 20.44 30.96
C ALA A 12 -0.29 21.61 31.10
N SER A 13 0.09 22.02 32.32
CA SER A 13 0.96 23.18 32.54
C SER A 13 2.32 23.10 31.82
N PRO A 14 2.97 21.93 31.63
CA PRO A 14 4.19 21.84 30.83
C PRO A 14 4.00 22.27 29.38
N LEU A 15 2.85 21.91 28.79
CA LEU A 15 2.48 22.27 27.41
C LEU A 15 2.21 23.77 27.28
N GLY A 16 1.76 24.44 28.35
CA GLY A 16 1.51 25.88 28.38
C GLY A 16 2.76 26.75 28.43
N LYS A 17 3.95 26.18 28.63
CA LYS A 17 5.20 26.96 28.73
C LYS A 17 5.59 27.52 27.36
N PRO A 18 6.07 28.78 27.29
CA PRO A 18 6.57 29.33 26.03
C PRO A 18 7.79 28.57 25.52
N LEU A 19 8.00 28.62 24.21
CA LEU A 19 9.15 28.05 23.51
C LEU A 19 9.86 29.15 22.70
N LYS A 20 11.08 29.50 23.11
CA LYS A 20 11.92 30.49 22.43
C LYS A 20 12.76 29.82 21.35
N PHE A 21 12.76 30.40 20.16
CA PHE A 21 13.64 30.03 19.05
C PHE A 21 14.93 30.85 19.11
N GLU A 22 16.08 30.17 19.12
CA GLU A 22 17.37 30.80 19.39
C GLU A 22 17.83 31.74 18.27
N PHE A 23 17.60 31.38 17.01
CA PHE A 23 18.24 32.07 15.88
C PHE A 23 17.43 33.28 15.39
N SER A 24 16.10 33.14 15.34
CA SER A 24 15.14 34.20 15.03
C SER A 24 14.83 35.09 16.23
N GLY A 25 14.98 34.58 17.46
CA GLY A 25 14.61 35.28 18.69
C GLY A 25 13.11 35.33 18.98
N LYS A 26 12.27 34.78 18.08
CA LYS A 26 10.81 34.68 18.28
C LYS A 26 10.49 33.68 19.38
N THR A 27 9.30 33.82 19.97
CA THR A 27 8.83 32.93 21.04
C THR A 27 7.41 32.47 20.74
N ALA A 28 7.22 31.16 20.57
CA ALA A 28 5.92 30.53 20.55
C ALA A 28 5.32 30.58 21.97
N ARG A 29 4.03 30.96 22.07
CA ARG A 29 3.39 31.21 23.37
C ARG A 29 3.16 29.96 24.22
N ASN A 30 3.17 28.78 23.61
CA ASN A 30 3.08 27.47 24.26
C ASN A 30 3.75 26.40 23.39
N ARG A 31 3.73 25.13 23.83
CA ARG A 31 4.40 24.00 23.18
C ARG A 31 3.57 23.32 22.09
N PHE A 32 2.40 23.85 21.75
CA PHE A 32 1.56 23.28 20.70
C PHE A 32 1.87 23.87 19.32
N LEU A 33 1.93 22.98 18.35
CA LEU A 33 2.05 23.28 16.94
C LEU A 33 0.82 22.71 16.21
N LYS A 34 0.07 23.54 15.47
CA LYS A 34 -0.89 23.00 14.48
C LYS A 34 -0.08 22.51 13.30
N ALA A 35 -0.01 21.20 13.13
CA ALA A 35 0.80 20.57 12.10
C ALA A 35 0.19 20.78 10.71
N ALA A 36 1.05 20.77 9.69
CA ALA A 36 0.63 20.92 8.31
C ALA A 36 -0.33 19.79 7.88
N MET A 37 -1.39 20.18 7.17
CA MET A 37 -2.37 19.28 6.56
C MET A 37 -2.79 19.90 5.23
N THR A 38 -2.83 19.11 4.14
CA THR A 38 -3.28 19.60 2.84
C THR A 38 -4.78 19.90 2.87
N GLU A 39 -5.15 21.16 2.65
CA GLU A 39 -6.53 21.63 2.80
C GLU A 39 -7.31 21.58 1.48
N ARG A 40 -6.62 21.74 0.34
CA ARG A 40 -7.18 21.68 -1.02
C ARG A 40 -8.41 22.58 -1.21
N ILE A 41 -8.32 23.83 -0.74
CA ILE A 41 -9.40 24.84 -0.77
C ILE A 41 -8.97 26.22 -1.28
N SER A 42 -7.78 26.34 -1.88
CA SER A 42 -7.41 27.52 -2.68
C SER A 42 -8.07 27.48 -4.06
N SER A 43 -8.03 28.61 -4.77
CA SER A 43 -8.59 28.71 -6.12
C SER A 43 -7.97 27.69 -7.09
N TRP A 44 -8.74 27.27 -8.08
CA TRP A 44 -8.29 26.38 -9.14
C TRP A 44 -8.93 26.76 -10.47
N ASP A 45 -8.12 26.85 -11.52
CA ASP A 45 -8.59 27.04 -12.90
C ASP A 45 -7.87 26.02 -13.80
N PRO A 46 -8.61 25.23 -14.59
CA PRO A 46 -8.00 24.20 -15.44
C PRO A 46 -7.14 24.77 -16.56
N LYS A 47 -7.32 26.03 -16.96
CA LYS A 47 -6.66 26.64 -18.12
C LYS A 47 -5.76 27.82 -17.76
N ASP A 48 -6.22 28.66 -16.84
CA ASP A 48 -5.51 29.88 -16.47
C ASP A 48 -4.67 29.64 -15.21
N PHE A 49 -3.39 29.32 -15.40
CA PHE A 49 -2.50 28.95 -14.30
C PHE A 49 -2.34 30.10 -13.29
N SER A 50 -2.39 31.35 -13.77
CA SER A 50 -2.30 32.56 -12.94
C SER A 50 -3.37 32.63 -11.85
N LYS A 51 -4.51 31.95 -12.05
CA LYS A 51 -5.64 31.89 -11.11
C LYS A 51 -5.59 30.70 -10.16
N ARG A 52 -4.60 29.81 -10.25
CA ARG A 52 -4.47 28.65 -9.34
C ARG A 52 -3.83 29.05 -8.03
N GLY A 53 -4.28 28.49 -6.92
CA GLY A 53 -3.61 28.58 -5.63
C GLY A 53 -3.66 29.93 -4.92
N ILE A 54 -4.63 30.78 -5.25
CA ILE A 54 -4.94 31.99 -4.47
C ILE A 54 -5.74 31.52 -3.24
N PRO A 55 -5.30 31.84 -2.00
CA PRO A 55 -6.05 31.49 -0.80
C PRO A 55 -7.49 31.99 -0.87
N SER A 56 -8.46 31.08 -0.69
CA SER A 56 -9.88 31.45 -0.69
C SER A 56 -10.30 32.02 0.66
N LYS A 57 -11.46 32.69 0.70
CA LYS A 57 -12.07 33.13 1.97
C LYS A 57 -12.34 31.96 2.93
N ASN A 58 -12.70 30.80 2.39
CA ASN A 58 -12.89 29.61 3.21
C ASN A 58 -11.56 29.16 3.83
N LEU A 59 -10.45 29.20 3.08
CA LEU A 59 -9.13 28.88 3.64
C LEU A 59 -8.75 29.87 4.75
N ILE A 60 -8.95 31.17 4.52
CA ILE A 60 -8.71 32.21 5.53
C ILE A 60 -9.54 31.95 6.80
N ASN A 61 -10.81 31.56 6.66
CA ASN A 61 -11.67 31.18 7.78
C ASN A 61 -11.14 29.96 8.55
N VAL A 62 -10.66 28.92 7.88
CA VAL A 62 -10.04 27.76 8.54
C VAL A 62 -8.89 28.22 9.43
N TYR A 63 -8.01 29.07 8.88
CA TYR A 63 -6.85 29.59 9.59
C TYR A 63 -7.21 30.55 10.74
N ARG A 64 -8.28 31.33 10.59
CA ARG A 64 -8.87 32.10 11.71
C ARG A 64 -9.31 31.19 12.84
N ARG A 65 -10.05 30.11 12.54
CA ARG A 65 -10.58 29.17 13.54
C ARG A 65 -9.48 28.38 14.25
N TRP A 66 -8.40 28.03 13.56
CA TRP A 66 -7.20 27.51 14.24
C TRP A 66 -6.47 28.59 15.04
N GLY A 67 -6.47 29.85 14.59
CA GLY A 67 -5.99 31.00 15.36
C GLY A 67 -6.69 31.13 16.72
N GLU A 68 -8.02 30.98 16.77
CA GLU A 68 -8.83 30.98 18.00
C GLU A 68 -8.44 29.88 19.01
N GLY A 69 -7.73 28.84 18.55
CA GLY A 69 -7.21 27.76 19.39
C GLY A 69 -5.91 28.09 20.14
N GLU A 70 -5.36 29.29 19.92
CA GLU A 70 -4.22 29.84 20.68
C GLU A 70 -2.98 28.92 20.69
N TYR A 71 -2.68 28.29 19.56
CA TYR A 71 -1.47 27.49 19.38
C TYR A 71 -0.19 28.34 19.60
N GLY A 72 0.90 27.68 19.98
CA GLY A 72 2.22 28.31 20.00
C GLY A 72 2.65 28.69 18.58
N GLN A 73 2.44 27.75 17.65
CA GLN A 73 2.70 27.92 16.22
C GLN A 73 1.62 27.24 15.39
N ILE A 74 1.29 27.84 14.25
CA ILE A 74 0.38 27.30 13.23
C ILE A 74 1.21 27.10 11.96
N LEU A 75 1.19 25.89 11.41
CA LEU A 75 1.74 25.60 10.08
C LEU A 75 0.65 25.59 9.03
N THR A 76 0.95 26.20 7.88
CA THR A 76 0.11 26.01 6.70
C THR A 76 0.14 24.56 6.22
N GLY A 77 -0.82 24.13 5.39
CA GLY A 77 -0.61 23.01 4.47
C GLY A 77 0.44 23.36 3.41
N ASN A 78 0.58 22.48 2.42
CA ASN A 78 1.58 22.65 1.36
C ASN A 78 1.38 23.94 0.55
N ILE A 79 2.36 24.83 0.57
CA ILE A 79 2.49 25.95 -0.34
C ILE A 79 3.44 25.55 -1.46
N MET A 80 2.94 25.49 -2.70
CA MET A 80 3.74 25.10 -3.87
C MET A 80 4.46 26.31 -4.46
N ILE A 81 5.63 26.07 -5.05
CA ILE A 81 6.47 27.10 -5.69
C ILE A 81 6.31 27.19 -7.20
N GLU A 82 5.49 26.33 -7.81
CA GLU A 82 5.24 26.29 -9.25
C GLU A 82 3.76 25.90 -9.51
N TYR A 83 3.21 26.30 -10.66
CA TYR A 83 1.80 26.09 -11.00
C TYR A 83 1.44 24.67 -11.45
N ASP A 84 2.44 23.91 -11.86
CA ASP A 84 2.31 22.58 -12.48
C ASP A 84 3.16 21.51 -11.75
N GLN A 85 3.72 21.83 -10.58
CA GLN A 85 4.37 20.88 -9.69
C GLN A 85 3.58 20.84 -8.38
N LEU A 86 2.49 20.08 -8.37
CA LEU A 86 1.50 20.10 -7.29
C LEU A 86 1.35 18.73 -6.62
N GLU A 87 1.21 18.74 -5.30
CA GLU A 87 0.67 17.60 -4.55
C GLU A 87 -0.81 17.40 -4.88
N ALA A 88 -1.57 18.49 -4.89
CA ALA A 88 -2.98 18.45 -5.23
C ALA A 88 -3.52 19.78 -5.78
N MET A 89 -4.63 19.67 -6.50
CA MET A 89 -5.42 20.84 -6.90
C MET A 89 -5.95 21.58 -5.67
N GLY A 90 -5.94 22.90 -5.74
CA GLY A 90 -6.37 23.76 -4.64
C GLY A 90 -5.36 23.90 -3.50
N ASN A 91 -4.11 23.44 -3.68
CA ASN A 91 -3.01 23.90 -2.81
C ASN A 91 -2.80 25.41 -3.01
N PRO A 92 -2.44 26.17 -1.96
CA PRO A 92 -1.89 27.51 -2.14
C PRO A 92 -0.58 27.48 -2.94
N ILE A 93 -0.35 28.48 -3.80
CA ILE A 93 0.82 28.54 -4.69
C ILE A 93 1.44 29.93 -4.60
N ILE A 94 2.77 30.00 -4.41
CA ILE A 94 3.59 31.21 -4.53
C ILE A 94 4.64 30.94 -5.61
N PRO A 95 4.34 31.21 -6.89
CA PRO A 95 5.32 31.03 -7.97
C PRO A 95 6.43 32.09 -7.89
N ARG A 96 7.55 31.85 -8.57
CA ARG A 96 8.74 32.74 -8.54
C ARG A 96 8.49 34.15 -9.07
N GLU A 97 7.54 34.28 -9.97
CA GLU A 97 7.09 35.53 -10.56
C GLU A 97 5.96 36.22 -9.77
N ALA A 98 5.56 35.69 -8.61
CA ALA A 98 4.52 36.30 -7.81
C ALA A 98 4.94 37.69 -7.34
N GLU A 99 4.13 38.69 -7.66
CA GLU A 99 4.36 40.05 -7.17
C GLU A 99 4.02 40.16 -5.68
N PHE A 100 4.74 41.01 -4.95
CA PHE A 100 4.46 41.34 -3.54
C PHE A 100 3.23 42.27 -3.38
N SER A 101 2.24 42.13 -4.26
CA SER A 101 1.02 42.91 -4.35
C SER A 101 -0.06 42.15 -5.12
N GLY A 102 -1.27 42.69 -5.16
CA GLY A 102 -2.38 42.10 -5.90
C GLY A 102 -3.16 41.04 -5.11
N GLU A 103 -4.09 40.38 -5.78
CA GLU A 103 -5.08 39.49 -5.16
C GLU A 103 -4.44 38.34 -4.36
N ARG A 104 -3.47 37.64 -4.97
CA ARG A 104 -2.75 36.54 -4.32
C ARG A 104 -2.05 37.02 -3.05
N PHE A 105 -1.30 38.12 -3.13
CA PHE A 105 -0.56 38.65 -1.99
C PHE A 105 -1.48 39.09 -0.87
N ASN A 106 -2.56 39.80 -1.20
CA ASN A 106 -3.56 40.24 -0.23
C ASN A 106 -4.23 39.05 0.46
N ALA A 107 -4.51 37.96 -0.25
CA ALA A 107 -5.12 36.76 0.32
C ALA A 107 -4.18 36.01 1.28
N PHE A 108 -2.88 35.88 0.93
CA PHE A 108 -1.87 35.33 1.85
C PHE A 108 -1.70 36.21 3.10
N LYS A 109 -1.73 37.53 2.91
CA LYS A 109 -1.66 38.50 4.01
C LYS A 109 -2.85 38.38 4.96
N GLU A 110 -4.07 38.33 4.43
CA GLU A 110 -5.29 38.17 5.22
C GLU A 110 -5.28 36.85 6.01
N LEU A 111 -4.78 35.77 5.41
CA LEU A 111 -4.61 34.48 6.09
C LEU A 111 -3.65 34.59 7.28
N ALA A 112 -2.51 35.25 7.10
CA ALA A 112 -1.55 35.48 8.18
C ALA A 112 -2.14 36.33 9.30
N GLU A 113 -2.80 37.45 8.96
CA GLU A 113 -3.46 38.33 9.93
C GLU A 113 -4.53 37.59 10.74
N ALA A 114 -5.38 36.82 10.08
CA ALA A 114 -6.44 36.04 10.73
C ALA A 114 -5.88 34.96 11.67
N SER A 115 -4.80 34.27 11.26
CA SER A 115 -4.16 33.23 12.07
C SER A 115 -3.54 33.78 13.35
N LYS A 116 -2.95 34.97 13.27
CA LYS A 116 -2.16 35.59 14.34
C LYS A 116 -3.00 36.42 15.31
N ALA A 117 -4.29 36.64 15.02
CA ALA A 117 -5.16 37.51 15.81
C ALA A 117 -5.19 37.18 17.31
N HIS A 118 -4.89 35.92 17.68
CA HIS A 118 -4.83 35.43 19.05
C HIS A 118 -3.41 35.04 19.50
N GLY A 119 -2.37 35.61 18.91
CA GLY A 119 -0.98 35.51 19.39
C GLY A 119 -0.22 34.23 19.00
N SER A 120 -0.78 33.39 18.14
CA SER A 120 -0.06 32.28 17.51
C SER A 120 0.98 32.82 16.52
N LEU A 121 2.14 32.17 16.41
CA LEU A 121 3.04 32.36 15.27
C LEU A 121 2.47 31.63 14.05
N ILE A 122 2.56 32.19 12.84
CA ILE A 122 2.17 31.51 11.60
C ILE A 122 3.40 31.28 10.72
N VAL A 123 3.60 30.04 10.30
CA VAL A 123 4.74 29.64 9.47
C VAL A 123 4.21 28.92 8.22
N GLY A 124 4.70 29.32 7.05
CA GLY A 124 4.30 28.72 5.78
C GLY A 124 5.12 27.47 5.50
N GLN A 125 4.48 26.30 5.37
CA GLN A 125 5.15 25.09 4.89
C GLN A 125 5.25 25.13 3.37
N VAL A 126 6.48 25.31 2.86
CA VAL A 126 6.75 25.37 1.43
C VAL A 126 7.26 24.00 0.96
N SER A 127 6.72 23.53 -0.15
CA SER A 127 6.86 22.16 -0.63
C SER A 127 7.12 22.12 -2.14
N HIS A 128 7.79 21.05 -2.58
CA HIS A 128 7.87 20.65 -3.98
C HIS A 128 7.68 19.13 -4.06
N PRO A 129 6.70 18.61 -4.82
CA PRO A 129 6.34 17.18 -4.78
C PRO A 129 7.38 16.28 -5.44
N GLY A 130 8.17 16.81 -6.37
CA GLY A 130 9.16 16.03 -7.12
C GLY A 130 8.50 14.85 -7.84
N ARG A 131 9.01 13.62 -7.67
CA ARG A 131 8.42 12.40 -8.26
C ARG A 131 6.99 12.06 -7.82
N GLN A 132 6.43 12.76 -6.83
CA GLN A 132 5.07 12.53 -6.31
C GLN A 132 4.01 13.44 -6.95
N CYS A 133 4.35 14.18 -8.01
CA CYS A 133 3.34 14.92 -8.79
C CYS A 133 2.52 13.94 -9.63
N GLU A 134 1.20 14.07 -9.59
CA GLU A 134 0.29 13.21 -10.36
C GLU A 134 0.51 13.40 -11.87
N GLN A 135 0.55 12.29 -12.63
CA GLN A 135 0.95 12.30 -14.04
C GLN A 135 0.06 13.19 -14.92
N ARG A 136 -1.24 13.34 -14.62
CA ARG A 136 -2.13 14.23 -15.37
C ARG A 136 -1.81 15.72 -15.15
N ILE A 137 -1.19 16.07 -14.03
CA ILE A 137 -0.75 17.44 -13.75
C ILE A 137 0.63 17.68 -14.38
N GLN A 138 1.55 16.74 -14.18
CA GLN A 138 2.92 16.83 -14.68
C GLN A 138 3.38 15.49 -15.25
N PRO A 139 3.44 15.32 -16.58
CA PRO A 139 3.85 14.07 -17.20
C PRO A 139 5.37 13.86 -17.20
N ASN A 140 6.17 14.88 -16.90
CA ASN A 140 7.62 14.80 -16.82
C ASN A 140 8.15 15.49 -15.54
N PRO A 141 7.87 14.95 -14.34
CA PRO A 141 8.29 15.57 -13.09
C PRO A 141 9.81 15.49 -12.91
N MET A 142 10.37 16.39 -12.10
CA MET A 142 11.78 16.34 -11.70
C MET A 142 11.95 15.62 -10.36
N SER A 143 13.12 15.02 -10.13
CA SER A 143 13.52 14.40 -8.87
C SER A 143 15.05 14.47 -8.72
N ALA A 144 15.59 13.98 -7.60
CA ALA A 144 17.04 13.81 -7.46
C ALA A 144 17.62 12.89 -8.55
N SER A 145 16.90 11.84 -8.92
CA SER A 145 17.26 10.86 -9.97
C SER A 145 16.00 10.29 -10.63
N ASP A 146 16.16 9.50 -11.69
CA ASP A 146 15.06 8.95 -12.52
C ASP A 146 14.33 7.75 -11.88
N VAL A 147 14.22 7.74 -10.55
CA VAL A 147 13.58 6.66 -9.77
C VAL A 147 12.08 6.93 -9.67
N GLN A 148 11.27 6.19 -10.44
CA GLN A 148 9.82 6.33 -10.43
C GLN A 148 9.21 5.91 -9.09
N LEU A 149 8.11 6.56 -8.70
CA LEU A 149 7.22 6.05 -7.67
C LEU A 149 6.20 5.12 -8.35
N GLU A 150 6.34 3.82 -8.16
CA GLU A 150 5.48 2.82 -8.80
C GLU A 150 4.18 2.59 -8.01
N GLY A 151 3.14 2.18 -8.72
CA GLY A 151 1.84 1.81 -8.15
C GLY A 151 0.73 2.84 -8.38
N ASN A 152 -0.47 2.47 -7.93
CA ASN A 152 -1.63 3.36 -7.88
C ASN A 152 -1.91 3.67 -6.42
N VAL A 153 -1.70 4.92 -6.02
CA VAL A 153 -1.91 5.38 -4.64
C VAL A 153 -3.14 6.27 -4.63
N MET A 154 -4.24 5.77 -4.04
CA MET A 154 -5.51 6.51 -3.94
C MET A 154 -6.06 7.01 -5.29
N GLY A 155 -5.90 6.24 -6.36
CA GLY A 155 -6.33 6.61 -7.71
C GLY A 155 -5.33 7.48 -8.47
N MET A 156 -4.19 7.84 -7.86
CA MET A 156 -3.13 8.62 -8.50
C MET A 156 -2.06 7.71 -9.09
N GLN A 157 -1.62 8.05 -10.29
CA GLN A 157 -0.46 7.47 -10.96
C GLN A 157 0.64 8.54 -11.09
N PHE A 158 1.89 8.10 -11.00
CA PHE A 158 3.04 8.99 -11.02
C PHE A 158 3.92 8.67 -12.23
N ALA A 159 4.27 9.70 -13.00
CA ALA A 159 5.17 9.56 -14.14
C ALA A 159 6.60 9.28 -13.68
N LYS A 160 7.40 8.64 -14.53
CA LYS A 160 8.84 8.49 -14.31
C LYS A 160 9.48 9.89 -14.30
N PRO A 161 10.19 10.30 -13.24
CA PRO A 161 10.83 11.59 -13.21
C PRO A 161 12.12 11.60 -14.02
N HIS A 162 12.60 12.78 -14.40
CA HIS A 162 13.99 12.98 -14.82
C HIS A 162 14.85 13.47 -13.66
N ALA A 163 16.16 13.22 -13.75
CA ALA A 163 17.12 13.75 -12.80
C ALA A 163 17.24 15.27 -12.98
N ALA A 164 17.07 16.02 -11.90
CA ALA A 164 17.13 17.48 -11.91
C ALA A 164 18.47 17.98 -12.48
N THR A 165 18.39 18.92 -13.42
CA THR A 165 19.54 19.67 -13.93
C THR A 165 20.02 20.72 -12.90
N ASP A 166 21.24 21.23 -13.08
CA ASP A 166 21.75 22.32 -12.22
C ASP A 166 20.87 23.57 -12.31
N GLU A 167 20.31 23.86 -13.49
CA GLU A 167 19.36 24.97 -13.70
C GLU A 167 18.03 24.75 -12.97
N GLU A 168 17.52 23.52 -12.94
CA GLU A 168 16.31 23.18 -12.16
C GLU A 168 16.56 23.25 -10.66
N ILE A 169 17.72 22.79 -10.20
CA ILE A 169 18.13 22.93 -8.81
C ILE A 169 18.22 24.41 -8.41
N ALA A 170 18.84 25.25 -9.25
CA ALA A 170 18.89 26.69 -9.03
C ALA A 170 17.50 27.33 -9.00
N ARG A 171 16.57 26.89 -9.86
CA ARG A 171 15.17 27.35 -9.86
C ARG A 171 14.44 26.95 -8.57
N VAL A 172 14.65 25.74 -8.07
CA VAL A 172 14.09 25.30 -6.79
C VAL A 172 14.61 26.17 -5.64
N ILE A 173 15.92 26.42 -5.60
CA ILE A 173 16.53 27.29 -4.57
C ILE A 173 15.90 28.69 -4.60
N ASP A 174 15.81 29.29 -5.78
CA ASP A 174 15.18 30.60 -5.97
C ASP A 174 13.69 30.60 -5.61
N GLY A 175 12.95 29.54 -5.92
CA GLY A 175 11.54 29.36 -5.58
C GLY A 175 11.26 29.34 -4.09
N PHE A 176 12.01 28.54 -3.34
CA PHE A 176 11.89 28.53 -1.88
C PHE A 176 12.29 29.87 -1.25
N ALA A 177 13.35 30.51 -1.75
CA ALA A 177 13.80 31.80 -1.25
C ALA A 177 12.82 32.94 -1.56
N HIS A 178 12.25 32.97 -2.76
CA HIS A 178 11.20 33.91 -3.15
C HIS A 178 9.95 33.70 -2.30
N ALA A 179 9.51 32.45 -2.11
CA ALA A 179 8.36 32.14 -1.26
C ALA A 179 8.57 32.60 0.19
N ALA A 180 9.78 32.44 0.75
CA ALA A 180 10.09 32.94 2.09
C ALA A 180 9.99 34.47 2.19
N GLU A 181 10.57 35.21 1.23
CA GLU A 181 10.47 36.67 1.17
C GLU A 181 9.02 37.14 1.01
N TYR A 182 8.24 36.43 0.19
CA TYR A 182 6.83 36.70 -0.03
C TYR A 182 6.02 36.51 1.24
N LEU A 183 6.24 35.40 1.95
CA LEU A 183 5.60 35.09 3.22
C LEU A 183 5.94 36.13 4.30
N GLU A 184 7.21 36.52 4.43
CA GLU A 184 7.61 37.57 5.38
C GLU A 184 6.88 38.90 5.10
N LYS A 185 6.87 39.34 3.83
CA LYS A 185 6.17 40.57 3.44
C LYS A 185 4.65 40.48 3.62
N ALA A 186 4.08 39.29 3.48
CA ALA A 186 2.68 39.01 3.77
C ALA A 186 2.37 38.91 5.29
N GLY A 187 3.38 38.96 6.16
CA GLY A 187 3.20 39.01 7.62
C GLY A 187 3.32 37.66 8.33
N TYR A 188 3.81 36.62 7.66
CA TYR A 188 4.16 35.35 8.29
C TYR A 188 5.40 35.50 9.18
N ASP A 189 5.52 34.67 10.20
CA ASP A 189 6.67 34.66 11.11
C ASP A 189 7.82 33.78 10.63
N GLY A 190 7.59 32.94 9.63
CA GLY A 190 8.61 32.04 9.12
C GLY A 190 8.21 31.15 7.94
N ILE A 191 9.16 30.33 7.53
CA ILE A 191 9.03 29.26 6.55
C ILE A 191 9.40 27.91 7.19
N GLU A 192 8.67 26.86 6.83
CA GLU A 192 9.08 25.48 7.04
C GLU A 192 9.42 24.83 5.70
N LEU A 193 10.63 24.29 5.57
CA LEU A 193 11.01 23.51 4.40
C LEU A 193 10.46 22.08 4.52
N HIS A 194 9.69 21.61 3.53
CA HIS A 194 9.16 20.24 3.58
C HIS A 194 10.18 19.21 3.08
N GLY A 195 11.00 18.69 4.00
CA GLY A 195 12.02 17.65 3.78
C GLY A 195 11.60 16.25 4.23
N ALA A 196 10.31 15.91 4.07
CA ALA A 196 9.73 14.68 4.60
C ALA A 196 8.76 14.03 3.61
N HIS A 197 8.25 12.84 3.94
CA HIS A 197 7.17 12.11 3.26
C HIS A 197 7.43 11.78 1.77
N GLY A 198 8.69 11.83 1.34
CA GLY A 198 9.07 11.61 -0.04
C GLY A 198 8.85 12.81 -0.98
N TYR A 199 8.69 14.04 -0.47
CA TYR A 199 8.77 15.27 -1.28
C TYR A 199 10.19 15.50 -1.82
N LEU A 200 10.38 16.47 -2.73
CA LEU A 200 11.65 16.67 -3.45
C LEU A 200 12.87 16.78 -2.52
N LEU A 201 12.77 17.53 -1.42
CA LEU A 201 13.90 17.67 -0.49
C LEU A 201 14.23 16.34 0.21
N ALA A 202 13.22 15.55 0.56
CA ALA A 202 13.40 14.17 1.03
C ALA A 202 13.99 13.25 -0.07
N GLN A 203 13.60 13.46 -1.33
CA GLN A 203 14.13 12.69 -2.46
C GLN A 203 15.63 12.92 -2.67
N PHE A 204 16.12 14.15 -2.45
CA PHE A 204 17.56 14.46 -2.43
C PHE A 204 18.25 13.91 -1.19
N LEU A 205 17.57 13.93 -0.04
CA LEU A 205 18.11 13.45 1.21
C LEU A 205 18.28 11.93 1.24
N SER A 206 17.33 11.16 0.70
CA SER A 206 17.34 9.69 0.78
C SER A 206 18.26 9.04 -0.28
N PRO A 207 19.09 8.04 0.08
CA PRO A 207 19.91 7.32 -0.90
C PRO A 207 19.10 6.31 -1.72
N THR A 208 17.84 6.04 -1.35
CA THR A 208 16.95 5.18 -2.16
C THR A 208 16.49 5.88 -3.43
N THR A 209 16.33 7.20 -3.38
CA THR A 209 15.86 8.06 -4.47
C THR A 209 16.95 8.91 -5.09
N ASN A 210 17.98 9.29 -4.33
CA ASN A 210 19.14 10.04 -4.84
C ASN A 210 20.26 9.09 -5.25
N LYS A 211 20.38 8.86 -6.56
CA LYS A 211 21.43 8.05 -7.20
C LYS A 211 22.50 8.91 -7.90
N ARG A 212 22.52 10.22 -7.62
CA ARG A 212 23.48 11.14 -8.24
C ARG A 212 24.90 10.85 -7.80
N THR A 213 25.85 11.14 -8.68
CA THR A 213 27.30 11.02 -8.45
C THR A 213 28.00 12.39 -8.43
N ASP A 214 27.23 13.47 -8.59
CA ASP A 214 27.72 14.86 -8.56
C ASP A 214 27.71 15.45 -7.15
N LYS A 215 27.84 16.78 -7.05
CA LYS A 215 27.88 17.53 -5.77
C LYS A 215 26.57 17.45 -4.96
N TYR A 216 25.48 16.91 -5.52
CA TYR A 216 24.20 16.74 -4.85
C TYR A 216 23.88 15.29 -4.47
N GLY A 217 24.79 14.33 -4.71
CA GLY A 217 24.60 12.92 -4.37
C GLY A 217 25.79 12.24 -3.69
N GLY A 218 25.60 10.96 -3.34
CA GLY A 218 26.59 10.16 -2.61
C GLY A 218 26.61 10.47 -1.11
N SER A 219 27.60 11.24 -0.67
CA SER A 219 27.81 11.54 0.76
C SER A 219 26.61 12.28 1.38
N LEU A 220 26.43 12.17 2.70
CA LEU A 220 25.40 12.93 3.41
C LEU A 220 25.54 14.45 3.19
N GLU A 221 26.76 14.98 3.20
CA GLU A 221 27.02 16.40 2.95
C GLU A 221 26.46 16.85 1.60
N ASN A 222 26.69 16.06 0.55
CA ASN A 222 26.18 16.34 -0.79
C ASN A 222 24.66 16.20 -0.87
N ARG A 223 24.08 15.16 -0.25
CA ARG A 223 22.63 14.97 -0.20
C ARG A 223 21.90 16.09 0.54
N LEU A 224 22.54 16.67 1.57
CA LEU A 224 22.03 17.83 2.31
C LEU A 224 22.19 19.16 1.56
N ARG A 225 23.04 19.21 0.54
CA ARG A 225 23.47 20.47 -0.09
C ARG A 225 22.30 21.32 -0.58
N LEU A 226 21.28 20.72 -1.21
CA LEU A 226 20.09 21.44 -1.67
C LEU A 226 19.37 22.15 -0.52
N ILE A 227 19.16 21.46 0.61
CA ILE A 227 18.49 22.02 1.79
C ILE A 227 19.30 23.19 2.37
N LEU A 228 20.62 23.03 2.44
CA LEU A 228 21.51 24.06 2.97
C LEU A 228 21.60 25.29 2.05
N GLU A 229 21.66 25.09 0.73
CA GLU A 229 21.66 26.17 -0.26
C GLU A 229 20.33 26.94 -0.25
N ILE A 230 19.19 26.25 -0.10
CA ILE A 230 17.88 26.89 0.12
C ILE A 230 17.92 27.75 1.39
N ALA A 231 18.35 27.19 2.52
CA ALA A 231 18.38 27.91 3.79
C ALA A 231 19.31 29.15 3.72
N GLU A 232 20.45 29.03 3.04
CA GLU A 232 21.36 30.15 2.82
C GLU A 232 20.71 31.24 1.97
N GLU A 233 20.05 30.87 0.87
CA GLU A 233 19.41 31.84 -0.03
C GLU A 233 18.20 32.51 0.61
N VAL A 234 17.38 31.78 1.36
CA VAL A 234 16.30 32.34 2.18
C VAL A 234 16.85 33.43 3.11
N ARG A 235 17.93 33.14 3.85
CA ARG A 235 18.54 34.10 4.79
C ARG A 235 19.06 35.36 4.14
N LYS A 236 19.39 35.35 2.85
CA LYS A 236 19.81 36.55 2.12
C LYS A 236 18.63 37.48 1.82
N ARG A 237 17.41 36.95 1.75
CA ARG A 237 16.21 37.69 1.31
C ARG A 237 15.28 38.10 2.45
N VAL A 238 15.33 37.41 3.59
CA VAL A 238 14.46 37.67 4.74
C VAL A 238 15.19 38.33 5.92
N SER A 239 14.43 38.90 6.85
CA SER A 239 15.01 39.45 8.08
C SER A 239 15.60 38.37 9.00
N LYS A 240 16.46 38.80 9.93
CA LYS A 240 17.04 37.91 10.94
C LYS A 240 16.02 37.33 11.93
N GLU A 241 14.84 37.96 12.04
CA GLU A 241 13.77 37.53 12.94
C GLU A 241 12.82 36.51 12.30
N PHE A 242 12.98 36.24 11.01
CA PHE A 242 12.19 35.26 10.30
C PHE A 242 12.61 33.83 10.67
N ILE A 243 11.64 33.03 11.09
CA ILE A 243 11.86 31.64 11.52
C ILE A 243 12.15 30.78 10.30
N ILE A 244 13.17 29.93 10.38
CA ILE A 244 13.44 28.89 9.38
C ILE A 244 13.35 27.53 10.06
N GLY A 245 12.29 26.78 9.75
CA GLY A 245 12.07 25.40 10.19
C GLY A 245 12.26 24.40 9.06
N ILE A 246 12.35 23.11 9.42
CA ILE A 246 12.31 22.00 8.47
C ILE A 246 11.54 20.84 9.06
N LYS A 247 10.72 20.18 8.24
CA LYS A 247 10.13 18.89 8.59
C LYS A 247 10.97 17.76 8.00
N VAL A 248 11.32 16.77 8.83
CA VAL A 248 12.05 15.57 8.42
C VAL A 248 11.32 14.31 8.85
N ASN A 249 11.44 13.25 8.04
CA ASN A 249 10.61 12.05 8.16
C ASN A 249 11.37 10.89 8.81
N SER A 250 10.90 10.40 9.95
CA SER A 250 11.48 9.25 10.66
C SER A 250 11.51 7.93 9.89
N VAL A 251 10.67 7.73 8.86
CA VAL A 251 10.59 6.46 8.11
C VAL A 251 11.65 6.36 7.01
N GLU A 252 12.18 7.49 6.53
CA GLU A 252 13.30 7.50 5.56
C GLU A 252 14.61 6.91 6.17
N PHE A 253 14.58 6.61 7.48
CA PHE A 253 15.66 6.08 8.30
C PHE A 253 15.56 4.55 8.54
N GLN A 254 14.78 3.80 7.75
CA GLN A 254 14.65 2.33 7.92
C GLN A 254 15.31 1.50 6.80
N ASP A 255 15.87 0.36 7.21
CA ASP A 255 16.53 -0.82 6.56
C ASP A 255 17.39 -0.66 5.28
N LYS A 256 17.31 0.44 4.53
CA LYS A 256 18.13 0.71 3.32
C LYS A 256 18.45 2.20 3.07
N GLY A 257 18.03 3.10 3.96
CA GLY A 257 18.12 4.55 3.77
C GLY A 257 19.21 5.23 4.59
N PHE A 258 18.86 5.65 5.80
CA PHE A 258 19.61 6.61 6.61
C PHE A 258 20.11 5.98 7.92
N THR A 259 21.40 6.10 8.22
CA THR A 259 22.00 5.54 9.46
C THR A 259 21.81 6.47 10.67
N PRO A 260 21.93 5.99 11.93
CA PRO A 260 21.98 6.86 13.11
C PRO A 260 23.09 7.92 13.03
N GLU A 261 24.24 7.57 12.44
CA GLU A 261 25.34 8.51 12.16
C GLU A 261 24.90 9.59 11.18
N ASP A 262 24.14 9.23 10.14
CA ASP A 262 23.60 10.21 9.21
C ASP A 262 22.58 11.13 9.90
N ALA A 263 21.72 10.58 10.78
CA ALA A 263 20.75 11.36 11.54
C ALA A 263 21.44 12.41 12.42
N LYS A 264 22.52 12.03 13.10
CA LYS A 264 23.36 12.95 13.86
C LYS A 264 24.00 14.01 12.95
N GLY A 265 24.56 13.60 11.81
CA GLY A 265 25.17 14.51 10.83
C GLY A 265 24.19 15.53 10.28
N LEU A 266 22.97 15.09 9.95
CA LEU A 266 21.84 15.94 9.54
C LEU A 266 21.55 17.00 10.60
N CYS A 267 21.35 16.60 11.86
CA CYS A 267 21.03 17.52 12.95
C CYS A 267 22.12 18.57 13.18
N GLN A 268 23.38 18.14 13.18
CA GLN A 268 24.53 19.05 13.31
C GLN A 268 24.59 20.04 12.14
N ALA A 269 24.33 19.59 10.91
CA ALA A 269 24.29 20.45 9.74
C ALA A 269 23.14 21.48 9.81
N LEU A 270 21.94 21.05 10.22
CA LEU A 270 20.78 21.93 10.39
C LEU A 270 21.01 22.98 11.49
N GLU A 271 21.55 22.61 12.64
CA GLU A 271 21.86 23.58 13.71
C GLU A 271 22.97 24.56 13.28
N LYS A 272 23.99 24.08 12.57
CA LYS A 272 25.04 24.93 11.98
C LYS A 272 24.46 25.91 10.96
N ALA A 273 23.49 25.47 10.17
CA ALA A 273 22.71 26.29 9.24
C ALA A 273 21.64 27.16 9.94
N ARG A 274 21.60 27.11 11.27
CA ARG A 274 20.78 27.95 12.16
C ARG A 274 19.27 27.73 12.01
N PHE A 275 18.82 26.54 11.64
CA PHE A 275 17.38 26.23 11.66
C PHE A 275 16.82 26.44 13.07
N ASP A 276 15.74 27.18 13.20
CA ASP A 276 15.09 27.49 14.48
C ASP A 276 14.45 26.25 15.09
N TYR A 277 13.87 25.39 14.26
CA TYR A 277 13.33 24.12 14.70
C TYR A 277 13.38 23.02 13.63
N VAL A 278 13.31 21.77 14.08
CA VAL A 278 13.09 20.57 13.28
C VAL A 278 11.80 19.92 13.75
N GLU A 279 10.86 19.69 12.84
CA GLU A 279 9.66 18.88 13.12
C GLU A 279 9.86 17.44 12.62
N LEU A 280 9.62 16.48 13.51
CA LEU A 280 9.70 15.06 13.24
C LEU A 280 8.30 14.50 12.94
N SER A 281 8.16 13.91 11.77
CA SER A 281 6.95 13.18 11.34
C SER A 281 7.29 11.75 10.91
N GLY A 282 6.30 10.97 10.46
CA GLY A 282 6.56 9.65 9.89
C GLY A 282 5.62 9.29 8.74
N GLY A 283 6.05 8.29 7.95
CA GLY A 283 5.35 7.70 6.80
C GLY A 283 5.76 8.26 5.45
N THR A 284 5.47 7.54 4.36
CA THR A 284 5.60 7.97 2.96
C THR A 284 4.44 7.38 2.14
N TYR A 285 4.28 7.77 0.86
CA TYR A 285 3.33 7.04 -0.03
C TYR A 285 3.74 5.57 -0.26
N GLU A 286 5.02 5.23 -0.13
CA GLU A 286 5.54 3.86 -0.22
C GLU A 286 5.32 3.06 1.08
N SER A 287 5.18 3.76 2.21
CA SER A 287 4.93 3.17 3.53
C SER A 287 4.08 4.13 4.36
N LEU A 288 2.76 4.08 4.20
CA LEU A 288 1.84 4.92 4.98
C LEU A 288 2.11 4.71 6.48
N ALA A 289 2.35 5.79 7.22
CA ALA A 289 2.82 5.80 8.61
C ALA A 289 1.97 4.99 9.62
N PHE A 290 0.80 4.53 9.17
CA PHE A 290 -0.31 4.06 9.97
C PHE A 290 -0.58 2.55 9.76
N GLY A 291 0.08 1.90 8.80
CA GLY A 291 0.04 0.45 8.67
C GLY A 291 1.08 -0.20 9.58
N HIS A 292 0.64 -1.03 10.53
CA HIS A 292 1.47 -1.91 11.38
C HIS A 292 2.20 -1.24 12.55
N LYS A 293 1.61 -1.21 13.75
CA LYS A 293 2.36 -0.88 14.99
C LYS A 293 2.08 -1.84 16.15
N ARG A 294 3.16 -2.15 16.89
CA ARG A 294 3.16 -2.99 18.11
C ARG A 294 2.19 -2.41 19.15
N GLU A 295 1.57 -3.28 19.95
CA GLU A 295 0.62 -2.86 21.00
C GLU A 295 1.25 -1.89 22.02
N SER A 296 2.56 -2.02 22.30
CA SER A 296 3.34 -1.09 23.13
C SER A 296 3.54 0.30 22.50
N THR A 297 3.43 0.42 21.18
CA THR A 297 3.52 1.70 20.45
C THR A 297 2.14 2.36 20.37
N LYS A 298 1.06 1.57 20.27
CA LYS A 298 -0.32 2.06 20.47
C LYS A 298 -0.52 2.62 21.87
N LYS A 299 -0.07 1.91 22.91
CA LYS A 299 -0.15 2.35 24.32
C LYS A 299 0.67 3.60 24.66
N ARG A 300 1.68 3.97 23.85
CA ARG A 300 2.54 5.14 24.12
C ARG A 300 2.06 6.41 23.42
N GLU A 301 1.11 6.33 22.48
CA GLU A 301 0.56 7.44 21.66
C GLU A 301 1.59 8.31 20.90
N SER A 302 2.89 8.08 21.08
CA SER A 302 3.99 8.77 20.42
C SER A 302 4.70 7.80 19.49
N PHE A 303 4.39 7.94 18.21
CA PHE A 303 4.75 7.00 17.17
C PHE A 303 6.23 6.95 16.81
N PHE A 304 7.01 7.96 17.20
CA PHE A 304 8.38 8.19 16.71
C PHE A 304 9.38 8.61 17.81
N ILE A 305 9.02 8.44 19.09
CA ILE A 305 9.81 8.95 20.23
C ILE A 305 11.22 8.33 20.30
N GLU A 306 11.36 7.04 20.00
CA GLU A 306 12.65 6.33 20.04
C GLU A 306 13.65 6.90 19.01
N PHE A 307 13.15 7.30 17.84
CA PHE A 307 13.94 7.99 16.83
C PHE A 307 14.23 9.45 17.21
N ALA A 308 13.25 10.14 17.83
CA ALA A 308 13.44 11.50 18.33
C ALA A 308 14.56 11.56 19.37
N GLU A 309 14.71 10.54 20.23
CA GLU A 309 15.81 10.50 21.20
C GLU A 309 17.21 10.51 20.56
N GLU A 310 17.37 9.93 19.37
CA GLU A 310 18.65 9.91 18.65
C GLU A 310 18.93 11.24 17.93
N ILE A 311 17.88 11.82 17.33
CA ILE A 311 17.95 13.09 16.61
C ILE A 311 18.09 14.31 17.51
N VAL A 312 17.44 14.31 18.69
CA VAL A 312 17.38 15.50 19.54
C VAL A 312 18.69 15.70 20.30
N LYS A 313 19.36 14.61 20.72
CA LYS A 313 20.58 14.66 21.55
C LYS A 313 21.68 15.59 21.04
N PRO A 314 21.97 15.67 19.72
CA PRO A 314 23.00 16.56 19.18
C PRO A 314 22.58 18.03 19.09
N LEU A 315 21.28 18.35 19.19
CA LEU A 315 20.76 19.71 19.06
C LEU A 315 20.81 20.42 20.41
N THR A 316 21.35 21.64 20.42
CA THR A 316 21.48 22.46 21.63
C THR A 316 20.73 23.79 21.55
N LYS A 317 20.48 24.27 20.33
CA LYS A 317 19.86 25.56 20.01
C LYS A 317 18.62 25.40 19.16
N THR A 318 18.69 24.54 18.15
CA THR A 318 17.53 24.21 17.30
C THR A 318 16.49 23.45 18.11
N LYS A 319 15.24 23.92 18.08
CA LYS A 319 14.13 23.31 18.82
C LYS A 319 13.57 22.10 18.08
N THR A 320 12.89 21.23 18.81
CA THR A 320 12.28 20.04 18.20
C THR A 320 10.79 19.95 18.45
N TYR A 321 10.06 19.62 17.39
CA TYR A 321 8.65 19.23 17.47
C TYR A 321 8.50 17.78 17.04
N ILE A 322 7.54 17.07 17.62
CA ILE A 322 7.12 15.75 17.13
C ILE A 322 5.64 15.79 16.75
N THR A 323 5.30 15.21 15.61
CA THR A 323 3.92 15.11 15.13
C THR A 323 3.58 13.66 14.84
N GLY A 324 2.51 13.17 15.47
CA GLY A 324 1.92 11.88 15.14
C GLY A 324 1.23 11.19 16.32
N GLY A 325 -0.09 11.05 16.24
CA GLY A 325 -0.85 10.10 17.05
C GLY A 325 -1.26 10.54 18.45
N MET A 326 -0.73 11.65 18.95
CA MET A 326 -1.03 12.13 20.30
C MET A 326 -2.48 12.63 20.39
N LYS A 327 -3.24 12.07 21.33
CA LYS A 327 -4.66 12.40 21.54
C LYS A 327 -4.99 12.74 22.99
N SER A 328 -4.13 12.39 23.95
CA SER A 328 -4.27 12.70 25.36
C SER A 328 -3.23 13.71 25.86
N VAL A 329 -3.55 14.46 26.92
CA VAL A 329 -2.61 15.37 27.61
C VAL A 329 -1.40 14.60 28.13
N GLY A 330 -1.61 13.40 28.69
CA GLY A 330 -0.53 12.59 29.23
C GLY A 330 0.48 12.17 28.17
N ALA A 331 0.03 11.76 26.98
CA ALA A 331 0.93 11.48 25.88
C ALA A 331 1.71 12.71 25.42
N MET A 332 1.04 13.87 25.32
CA MET A 332 1.65 15.13 24.91
C MET A 332 2.69 15.62 25.92
N VAL A 333 2.38 15.59 27.22
CA VAL A 333 3.32 15.97 28.29
C VAL A 333 4.52 15.03 28.32
N LYS A 334 4.29 13.72 28.21
CA LYS A 334 5.35 12.71 28.17
C LYS A 334 6.28 12.89 26.96
N ALA A 335 5.74 13.31 25.81
CA ALA A 335 6.58 13.62 24.65
C ALA A 335 7.59 14.76 24.93
N LEU A 336 7.26 15.69 25.82
CA LEU A 336 8.16 16.78 26.21
C LEU A 336 9.38 16.32 27.02
N ASP A 337 9.43 15.07 27.47
CA ASP A 337 10.64 14.47 28.04
C ASP A 337 11.74 14.31 26.98
N THR A 338 11.36 14.28 25.69
CA THR A 338 12.28 14.05 24.56
C THR A 338 12.37 15.24 23.62
N VAL A 339 11.27 15.95 23.36
CA VAL A 339 11.22 17.07 22.40
C VAL A 339 10.77 18.38 23.05
N ASP A 340 10.97 19.51 22.39
CA ASP A 340 10.57 20.80 22.92
C ASP A 340 9.07 21.10 22.75
N GLY A 341 8.40 20.51 21.76
CA GLY A 341 6.98 20.73 21.50
C GLY A 341 6.28 19.60 20.75
N VAL A 342 4.95 19.69 20.66
CA VAL A 342 4.09 18.65 20.07
C VAL A 342 3.22 19.22 18.96
N GLY A 343 3.13 18.49 17.85
CA GLY A 343 2.29 18.82 16.71
C GLY A 343 0.98 18.04 16.69
N LEU A 344 -0.11 18.75 16.42
CA LEU A 344 -1.46 18.20 16.28
C LEU A 344 -1.99 18.44 14.86
N ALA A 345 -2.47 17.37 14.23
CA ALA A 345 -3.07 17.39 12.88
C ALA A 345 -4.56 17.04 12.97
N ARG A 346 -4.95 15.79 12.64
CA ARG A 346 -6.35 15.33 12.58
C ARG A 346 -7.26 15.76 13.76
N PRO A 347 -6.84 15.73 15.05
CA PRO A 347 -7.68 16.20 16.14
C PRO A 347 -8.16 17.65 15.98
N THR A 348 -7.35 18.51 15.34
CA THR A 348 -7.67 19.93 15.15
C THR A 348 -8.70 20.18 14.04
N CYS A 349 -9.05 19.16 13.25
CA CYS A 349 -10.12 19.24 12.27
C CYS A 349 -11.49 19.15 12.93
N GLN A 350 -11.63 18.35 13.99
CA GLN A 350 -12.87 18.29 14.77
C GLN A 350 -12.88 19.34 15.89
N GLU A 351 -11.73 19.61 16.50
CA GLU A 351 -11.61 20.51 17.65
C GLU A 351 -10.55 21.61 17.40
N PRO A 352 -10.86 22.66 16.63
CA PRO A 352 -9.90 23.73 16.29
C PRO A 352 -9.34 24.46 17.52
N ARG A 353 -10.07 24.46 18.64
CA ARG A 353 -9.70 25.13 19.89
C ARG A 353 -9.08 24.19 20.93
N PHE A 354 -8.78 22.95 20.55
CA PHE A 354 -8.34 21.92 21.48
C PHE A 354 -7.14 22.30 22.37
N PRO A 355 -6.06 22.95 21.88
CA PRO A 355 -4.95 23.35 22.73
C PRO A 355 -5.35 24.34 23.83
N LYS A 356 -6.11 25.39 23.46
CA LYS A 356 -6.64 26.36 24.42
C LYS A 356 -7.48 25.67 25.49
N GLU A 357 -8.39 24.78 25.07
CA GLU A 357 -9.32 24.10 25.98
C GLU A 357 -8.60 23.11 26.91
N ILE A 358 -7.51 22.48 26.45
CA ILE A 358 -6.59 21.72 27.30
C ILE A 358 -5.93 22.62 28.34
N LEU A 359 -5.38 23.76 27.94
CA LEU A 359 -4.67 24.68 28.84
C LEU A 359 -5.60 25.34 29.86
N GLU A 360 -6.88 25.50 29.52
CA GLU A 360 -7.95 25.93 30.44
C GLU A 360 -8.42 24.81 31.39
N GLY A 361 -7.93 23.58 31.23
CA GLY A 361 -8.33 22.43 32.03
C GLY A 361 -9.72 21.87 31.70
N LYS A 362 -10.31 22.25 30.56
CA LYS A 362 -11.64 21.77 30.15
C LYS A 362 -11.61 20.31 29.71
N TYR A 363 -10.54 19.91 29.01
CA TYR A 363 -10.40 18.58 28.43
C TYR A 363 -8.99 18.02 28.69
N THR A 364 -8.91 16.71 28.86
CA THR A 364 -7.64 15.98 29.00
C THR A 364 -7.34 15.08 27.80
N GLY A 365 -8.24 15.03 26.81
CA GLY A 365 -8.06 14.26 25.58
C GLY A 365 -9.02 14.70 24.48
N ALA A 366 -8.65 14.39 23.24
CA ALA A 366 -9.42 14.69 22.04
C ALA A 366 -10.69 13.84 22.00
N ILE A 367 -11.66 14.24 21.18
CA ILE A 367 -12.83 13.43 20.89
C ILE A 367 -12.41 12.10 20.25
N HIS A 368 -12.98 11.01 20.76
CA HIS A 368 -12.82 9.67 20.22
C HIS A 368 -13.79 9.46 19.06
N MET A 369 -13.29 9.63 17.82
CA MET A 369 -14.06 9.32 16.61
C MET A 369 -14.32 7.81 16.49
N LEU A 370 -15.50 7.42 16.01
CA LEU A 370 -15.88 6.04 15.73
C LEU A 370 -15.43 5.57 14.33
N LEU A 371 -14.30 6.10 13.85
CA LEU A 371 -13.63 5.67 12.62
C LEU A 371 -12.38 4.88 12.98
N ASP A 372 -12.03 3.87 12.17
CA ASP A 372 -10.75 3.16 12.35
C ASP A 372 -9.59 4.10 12.03
N ASP A 373 -8.77 4.40 13.04
CA ASP A 373 -7.59 5.26 12.91
C ASP A 373 -6.55 4.73 11.90
N ASN A 374 -6.59 3.43 11.60
CA ASN A 374 -5.73 2.77 10.63
C ASN A 374 -6.28 2.84 9.20
N ASP A 375 -7.57 3.15 9.04
CA ASP A 375 -8.15 3.46 7.73
C ASP A 375 -7.77 4.90 7.36
N PHE A 376 -6.56 5.04 6.83
CA PHE A 376 -6.03 6.33 6.40
C PHE A 376 -6.90 6.97 5.31
N GLY A 377 -7.48 6.18 4.40
CA GLY A 377 -8.37 6.70 3.35
C GLY A 377 -9.60 7.37 3.95
N LEU A 378 -10.30 6.66 4.84
CA LEU A 378 -11.51 7.16 5.50
C LEU A 378 -11.22 8.35 6.42
N THR A 379 -10.18 8.27 7.25
CA THR A 379 -9.83 9.36 8.17
C THR A 379 -9.31 10.60 7.45
N ASN A 380 -8.68 10.46 6.28
CA ASN A 380 -8.28 11.57 5.43
C ASN A 380 -9.49 12.31 4.85
N VAL A 381 -10.48 11.58 4.31
CA VAL A 381 -11.71 12.18 3.78
C VAL A 381 -12.49 12.89 4.89
N ALA A 382 -12.58 12.28 6.08
CA ALA A 382 -13.23 12.87 7.24
C ALA A 382 -12.59 14.20 7.65
N ALA A 383 -11.25 14.23 7.79
CA ALA A 383 -10.51 15.45 8.11
C ALA A 383 -10.71 16.55 7.05
N GLY A 384 -10.70 16.19 5.76
CA GLY A 384 -10.96 17.13 4.67
C GLY A 384 -12.38 17.71 4.70
N THR A 385 -13.38 16.90 5.02
CA THR A 385 -14.77 17.35 5.19
C THR A 385 -14.89 18.34 6.36
N GLN A 386 -14.31 18.01 7.51
CA GLN A 386 -14.31 18.87 8.68
C GLN A 386 -13.61 20.21 8.42
N ILE A 387 -12.44 20.21 7.75
CA ILE A 387 -11.75 21.44 7.33
C ILE A 387 -12.65 22.31 6.45
N ARG A 388 -13.39 21.72 5.50
CA ARG A 388 -14.32 22.47 4.64
C ARG A 388 -15.49 23.06 5.43
N GLN A 389 -16.03 22.34 6.42
CA GLN A 389 -17.08 22.85 7.32
C GLN A 389 -16.56 24.05 8.13
N ILE A 390 -15.37 23.94 8.72
CA ILE A 390 -14.70 25.07 9.42
C ILE A 390 -14.57 26.27 8.49
N GLY A 391 -14.14 26.07 7.24
CA GLY A 391 -13.97 27.16 6.28
C GLY A 391 -15.28 27.87 5.92
N LYS A 392 -16.41 27.19 6.05
CA LYS A 392 -17.76 27.74 5.89
C LYS A 392 -18.36 28.26 7.20
N ASP A 393 -17.58 28.33 8.28
CA ASP A 393 -18.04 28.69 9.61
C ASP A 393 -19.13 27.76 10.19
N GLN A 394 -19.13 26.50 9.74
CA GLN A 394 -19.98 25.45 10.28
C GLN A 394 -19.25 24.69 11.39
N GLU A 395 -20.01 24.16 12.35
CA GLU A 395 -19.45 23.22 13.32
C GLU A 395 -19.04 21.92 12.60
N PRO A 396 -17.82 21.40 12.85
CA PRO A 396 -17.38 20.14 12.27
C PRO A 396 -18.32 18.98 12.64
N ILE A 397 -18.53 18.05 11.72
CA ILE A 397 -19.28 16.82 12.00
C ILE A 397 -18.65 16.07 13.16
N ASP A 398 -19.49 15.75 14.17
CA ASP A 398 -19.06 14.99 15.34
C ASP A 398 -19.07 13.49 15.02
N LEU A 399 -17.92 12.96 14.67
CA LEU A 399 -17.75 11.55 14.31
C LEU A 399 -17.62 10.62 15.54
N SER A 400 -17.85 11.13 16.76
CA SER A 400 -18.04 10.27 17.94
C SER A 400 -19.48 9.74 18.08
N VAL A 401 -20.39 10.19 17.21
CA VAL A 401 -21.80 9.81 17.18
C VAL A 401 -22.01 8.81 16.02
N GLN A 402 -22.57 7.64 16.32
CA GLN A 402 -22.72 6.56 15.33
C GLN A 402 -23.59 6.98 14.14
N GLU A 403 -24.68 7.70 14.39
CA GLU A 403 -25.58 8.21 13.36
C GLU A 403 -24.85 9.13 12.36
N ASN A 404 -23.90 9.93 12.84
CA ASN A 404 -23.08 10.80 12.00
C ASN A 404 -22.08 10.00 11.16
N VAL A 405 -21.49 8.94 11.73
CA VAL A 405 -20.61 8.02 10.99
C VAL A 405 -21.36 7.28 9.89
N ASP A 406 -22.56 6.81 10.18
CA ASP A 406 -23.40 6.10 9.21
C ASP A 406 -23.82 7.04 8.07
N ALA A 407 -24.23 8.28 8.40
CA ALA A 407 -24.53 9.31 7.41
C ALA A 407 -23.29 9.63 6.55
N PHE A 408 -22.14 9.86 7.17
CA PHE A 408 -20.88 10.13 6.48
C PHE A 408 -20.48 9.01 5.52
N LYS A 409 -20.55 7.74 5.95
CA LYS A 409 -20.25 6.57 5.09
C LYS A 409 -21.23 6.45 3.92
N LYS A 410 -22.52 6.66 4.16
CA LYS A 410 -23.56 6.63 3.12
C LYS A 410 -23.33 7.71 2.06
N ASP A 411 -22.96 8.91 2.49
CA ASP A 411 -22.64 10.01 1.59
C ASP A 411 -21.38 9.71 0.77
N MET A 412 -20.37 9.10 1.39
CA MET A 412 -19.19 8.59 0.69
C MET A 412 -19.52 7.50 -0.35
N GLU A 413 -20.38 6.54 -0.03
CA GLU A 413 -20.80 5.51 -0.98
C GLU A 413 -21.57 6.11 -2.16
N THR A 414 -22.47 7.05 -1.88
CA THR A 414 -23.24 7.76 -2.90
C THR A 414 -22.33 8.55 -3.82
N TRP A 415 -21.33 9.20 -3.24
CA TRP A 415 -20.28 9.89 -3.97
C TRP A 415 -19.44 8.92 -4.83
N GLY A 416 -19.00 7.78 -4.27
CA GLY A 416 -18.28 6.74 -5.00
C GLY A 416 -19.08 6.16 -6.17
N LYS A 417 -20.39 5.94 -6.02
CA LYS A 417 -21.28 5.48 -7.09
C LYS A 417 -21.43 6.52 -8.21
N LYS A 418 -21.50 7.81 -7.87
CA LYS A 418 -21.55 8.90 -8.87
C LYS A 418 -20.25 8.97 -9.67
N LEU A 419 -19.11 8.66 -9.08
CA LEU A 419 -17.82 8.57 -9.80
C LEU A 419 -17.78 7.40 -10.79
N GLY A 420 -18.36 6.25 -10.43
CA GLY A 420 -18.29 5.03 -11.26
C GLY A 420 -19.35 4.93 -12.37
N GLY A 421 -20.42 5.75 -12.34
CA GLY A 421 -21.60 5.59 -13.19
C GLY A 421 -21.66 6.43 -14.47
N ASP A 422 -20.74 7.36 -14.68
CA ASP A 422 -20.89 8.43 -15.69
C ASP A 422 -20.12 8.09 -16.99
N LYS A 423 -20.79 7.42 -17.95
CA LYS A 423 -20.19 6.94 -19.22
C LYS A 423 -19.89 8.04 -20.26
N GLU A 424 -20.49 9.22 -20.15
CA GLU A 424 -20.15 10.40 -20.98
C GLU A 424 -18.94 11.19 -20.43
N MET A 425 -18.40 10.76 -19.29
CA MET A 425 -17.36 11.45 -18.52
C MET A 425 -15.93 10.99 -18.86
N ASN A 426 -15.74 10.41 -20.06
CA ASN A 426 -14.45 9.92 -20.58
C ASN A 426 -13.68 10.97 -21.39
N ASP A 427 -14.25 12.16 -21.60
CA ASP A 427 -13.59 13.25 -22.30
C ASP A 427 -12.92 14.20 -21.31
N HIS A 428 -11.69 14.61 -21.64
CA HIS A 428 -10.63 15.27 -20.84
C HIS A 428 -11.00 16.48 -19.96
N ARG A 429 -12.27 16.89 -19.85
CA ARG A 429 -12.75 18.06 -19.11
C ARG A 429 -13.54 17.73 -17.83
N ALA A 430 -14.15 16.56 -17.71
CA ALA A 430 -15.13 16.31 -16.64
C ALA A 430 -14.51 15.82 -15.31
N GLU A 431 -13.32 15.22 -15.32
CA GLU A 431 -12.54 14.94 -14.09
C GLU A 431 -11.84 16.18 -13.50
N LEU A 432 -11.51 17.16 -14.36
CA LEU A 432 -11.01 18.48 -13.98
C LEU A 432 -12.11 19.34 -13.33
N GLU A 433 -13.36 19.20 -13.78
CA GLU A 433 -14.54 19.74 -13.07
C GLU A 433 -14.84 18.98 -11.78
N LEU A 434 -14.33 17.75 -11.62
CA LEU A 434 -14.64 16.93 -10.47
C LEU A 434 -13.93 17.43 -9.21
N ASN A 435 -12.69 17.91 -9.30
CA ASN A 435 -11.98 18.66 -8.25
C ASN A 435 -12.62 20.02 -7.91
N LEU A 436 -13.29 20.66 -8.87
CA LEU A 436 -14.20 21.79 -8.62
C LEU A 436 -15.56 21.34 -8.03
N LYS A 437 -16.04 20.13 -8.30
CA LYS A 437 -17.21 19.50 -7.66
C LYS A 437 -16.89 18.91 -6.27
N TYR A 438 -15.64 18.63 -5.90
CA TYR A 438 -15.25 18.41 -4.49
C TYR A 438 -15.53 19.68 -3.65
N SER A 439 -15.56 20.87 -4.28
CA SER A 439 -16.01 22.12 -3.68
C SER A 439 -17.55 22.31 -3.73
N LYS A 440 -18.23 21.80 -4.76
CA LYS A 440 -19.68 22.01 -4.99
C LYS A 440 -20.60 20.93 -4.40
N VAL A 441 -20.15 19.69 -4.29
CA VAL A 441 -20.91 18.59 -3.66
C VAL A 441 -20.76 18.61 -2.13
N ALA A 442 -19.64 19.11 -1.60
CA ALA A 442 -19.53 19.43 -0.17
C ALA A 442 -20.34 20.68 0.23
N SER A 443 -20.83 21.49 -0.72
CA SER A 443 -21.92 22.45 -0.47
C SER A 443 -23.32 21.85 -0.58
N ASP A 444 -23.47 20.71 -1.27
CA ASP A 444 -24.74 19.98 -1.36
C ASP A 444 -24.87 18.87 -0.30
N LEU A 445 -23.80 18.58 0.47
CA LEU A 445 -23.84 17.84 1.73
C LEU A 445 -24.38 18.76 2.83
N ASP A 446 -25.60 19.25 2.63
CA ASP A 446 -26.44 19.75 3.70
C ASP A 446 -26.83 18.56 4.59
N VAL A 447 -25.94 18.21 5.53
CA VAL A 447 -26.41 17.55 6.75
C VAL A 447 -27.27 18.59 7.46
N VAL A 448 -28.58 18.48 7.26
CA VAL A 448 -29.61 19.29 7.90
C VAL A 448 -29.24 19.47 9.38
N PRO A 449 -29.17 20.71 9.91
CA PRO A 449 -28.90 20.92 11.32
C PRO A 449 -30.07 20.33 12.12
N ILE A 450 -29.84 19.25 12.85
CA ILE A 450 -30.77 18.79 13.89
C ILE A 450 -30.50 19.65 15.14
N SER A 451 -30.86 20.93 15.07
CA SER A 451 -30.92 21.80 16.26
C SER A 451 -32.30 21.68 16.89
N GLY A 452 -32.46 20.71 17.79
CA GLY A 452 -33.57 20.65 18.73
C GLY A 452 -33.32 21.54 19.95
N ARG A 453 -33.36 22.87 19.78
CA ARG A 453 -33.84 23.89 20.75
C ARG A 453 -33.52 25.29 20.22
N GLY A 454 -34.59 26.01 19.88
CA GLY A 454 -34.52 27.21 19.05
C GLY A 454 -34.14 28.50 19.75
N ILE A 455 -33.72 29.46 18.93
CA ILE A 455 -33.90 30.90 19.13
C ILE A 455 -34.22 31.49 17.75
N ARG A 456 -35.37 32.18 17.64
CA ARG A 456 -35.81 32.95 16.48
C ARG A 456 -35.00 34.24 16.35
N TRP A 457 -34.68 34.66 15.12
CA TRP A 457 -34.79 36.06 14.68
C TRP A 457 -35.14 36.14 13.18
N GLU A 458 -36.00 37.09 12.87
CA GLU A 458 -36.71 37.33 11.61
C GLU A 458 -35.95 38.24 10.63
N VAL A 459 -36.03 37.90 9.32
CA VAL A 459 -36.27 38.76 8.14
C VAL A 459 -35.25 39.87 7.75
N PHE A 460 -34.67 39.78 6.53
CA PHE A 460 -34.97 40.65 5.37
C PHE A 460 -34.26 40.21 4.06
N PHE A 461 -35.00 40.35 2.96
CA PHE A 461 -34.70 40.05 1.54
C PHE A 461 -33.64 40.96 0.90
N SER A 462 -32.94 40.48 -0.15
CA SER A 462 -33.08 41.03 -1.51
C SER A 462 -32.45 40.13 -2.61
N GLN A 463 -33.29 39.75 -3.58
CA GLN A 463 -32.98 39.26 -4.93
C GLN A 463 -32.03 40.18 -5.72
N ALA A 464 -31.31 39.62 -6.70
CA ALA A 464 -31.50 39.95 -8.12
C ALA A 464 -30.57 39.15 -9.08
N ASP A 465 -31.19 38.67 -10.17
CA ASP A 465 -30.66 38.46 -11.52
C ASP A 465 -29.76 37.24 -11.84
N LEU A 466 -29.95 36.45 -12.90
CA LEU A 466 -30.79 36.57 -14.12
C LEU A 466 -30.98 35.19 -14.79
N ASN A 467 -32.16 35.01 -15.41
CA ASN A 467 -32.65 33.87 -16.20
C ASN A 467 -31.97 33.70 -17.59
N GLN A 468 -32.05 32.49 -18.17
CA GLN A 468 -32.59 32.17 -19.52
C GLN A 468 -32.29 30.68 -19.85
N GLU A 469 -33.28 29.78 -19.76
CA GLU A 469 -34.19 29.31 -20.85
C GLU A 469 -33.51 28.49 -21.97
N LEU A 470 -33.95 27.22 -22.12
CA LEU A 470 -34.65 26.76 -23.33
C LEU A 470 -35.30 25.38 -23.13
N PHE A 471 -36.64 25.39 -23.19
CA PHE A 471 -37.55 24.26 -23.39
C PHE A 471 -37.48 23.76 -24.84
N ILE A 472 -37.63 22.44 -25.07
CA ILE A 472 -38.50 21.89 -26.12
C ILE A 472 -39.19 20.62 -25.61
N ASP A 473 -40.52 20.60 -25.76
CA ASP A 473 -41.47 19.56 -25.39
C ASP A 473 -42.05 18.87 -26.67
N ARG A 474 -42.63 17.69 -26.46
CA ARG A 474 -43.70 16.99 -27.21
C ARG A 474 -43.42 16.12 -28.45
N SER A 475 -43.49 14.80 -28.17
CA SER A 475 -44.49 13.83 -28.65
C SER A 475 -44.73 13.59 -30.16
N THR A 476 -44.73 12.31 -30.57
CA THR A 476 -45.92 11.58 -31.08
C THR A 476 -45.64 10.09 -31.37
N LYS A 477 -46.70 9.28 -31.29
CA LYS A 477 -46.78 7.80 -31.30
C LYS A 477 -46.96 7.21 -32.71
N SER A 478 -46.48 5.97 -32.90
CA SER A 478 -47.10 4.82 -33.62
C SER A 478 -46.13 3.62 -33.53
N GLY A 479 -46.44 2.32 -33.45
CA GLY A 479 -47.67 1.55 -33.48
C GLY A 479 -47.44 0.16 -34.14
N LEU A 480 -46.92 -0.83 -33.37
CA LEU A 480 -47.04 -2.32 -33.52
C LEU A 480 -46.31 -3.05 -34.71
N PRO A 481 -46.10 -4.40 -34.68
CA PRO A 481 -46.36 -5.42 -33.65
C PRO A 481 -45.19 -6.39 -33.29
N VAL A 482 -45.42 -7.12 -32.20
CA VAL A 482 -44.66 -8.23 -31.60
C VAL A 482 -44.54 -9.45 -32.55
N ARG A 483 -43.35 -10.07 -32.60
CA ARG A 483 -43.13 -11.45 -33.10
C ARG A 483 -42.17 -12.23 -32.18
N SER A 484 -42.75 -13.24 -31.53
CA SER A 484 -42.22 -14.59 -31.23
C SER A 484 -40.70 -14.81 -31.04
N THR A 485 -40.34 -15.20 -29.83
CA THR A 485 -39.13 -15.95 -29.46
C THR A 485 -39.10 -17.37 -30.07
N PRO A 486 -37.89 -17.88 -30.38
CA PRO A 486 -37.56 -19.29 -30.13
C PRO A 486 -36.15 -19.41 -29.47
N PRO A 487 -35.63 -20.61 -29.11
CA PRO A 487 -35.44 -21.04 -27.73
C PRO A 487 -33.98 -20.98 -27.23
N ASN A 488 -33.85 -21.11 -25.90
CA ASN A 488 -32.63 -21.31 -25.13
C ASN A 488 -31.53 -22.14 -25.83
N ILE A 489 -30.33 -21.56 -25.90
CA ILE A 489 -29.07 -22.29 -26.05
C ILE A 489 -28.54 -22.52 -24.62
N PRO A 490 -28.18 -23.75 -24.21
CA PRO A 490 -27.64 -24.01 -22.88
C PRO A 490 -26.19 -23.50 -22.78
N ILE A 491 -25.90 -22.81 -21.67
CA ILE A 491 -24.55 -22.38 -21.27
C ILE A 491 -23.79 -23.61 -20.69
N PRO A 492 -22.49 -23.82 -20.98
CA PRO A 492 -21.74 -24.99 -20.52
C PRO A 492 -21.55 -25.05 -18.99
N SER A 493 -21.54 -26.27 -18.45
CA SER A 493 -21.65 -26.66 -17.04
C SER A 493 -20.39 -26.47 -16.16
N CYS A 494 -19.61 -25.41 -16.34
CA CYS A 494 -18.35 -25.23 -15.59
C CYS A 494 -18.41 -24.22 -14.42
N LEU A 495 -19.58 -23.69 -14.06
CA LEU A 495 -19.71 -22.57 -13.11
C LEU A 495 -20.63 -22.81 -11.88
N THR A 496 -20.85 -24.06 -11.46
CA THR A 496 -21.56 -24.31 -10.18
C THR A 496 -20.61 -24.28 -8.97
N PRO A 497 -21.08 -23.87 -7.77
CA PRO A 497 -20.31 -24.02 -6.54
C PRO A 497 -20.05 -25.50 -6.27
N TYR A 498 -18.85 -25.82 -5.79
CA TYR A 498 -18.28 -27.14 -5.46
C TYR A 498 -19.08 -27.94 -4.39
N ARG A 499 -20.39 -28.11 -4.54
CA ARG A 499 -21.24 -28.91 -3.62
C ARG A 499 -21.85 -30.17 -4.23
N ASP A 500 -21.93 -30.29 -5.55
CA ASP A 500 -22.76 -31.33 -6.18
C ASP A 500 -22.02 -32.48 -6.89
N TYR A 501 -20.69 -32.59 -6.79
CA TYR A 501 -19.97 -33.74 -7.36
C TYR A 501 -20.05 -35.03 -6.50
N ALA A 502 -20.66 -34.96 -5.31
CA ALA A 502 -20.74 -36.08 -4.37
C ALA A 502 -21.97 -37.01 -4.56
N ALA A 503 -22.90 -36.72 -5.49
CA ALA A 503 -24.19 -37.42 -5.51
C ALA A 503 -24.34 -38.56 -6.53
N THR A 504 -23.39 -38.81 -7.44
CA THR A 504 -23.62 -39.76 -8.56
C THR A 504 -22.57 -40.85 -8.80
N THR A 505 -21.65 -41.11 -7.86
CA THR A 505 -20.82 -42.32 -7.93
C THR A 505 -20.49 -42.89 -6.55
N ALA A 506 -21.51 -43.40 -5.86
CA ALA A 506 -21.32 -44.28 -4.72
C ALA A 506 -20.86 -45.69 -5.19
N VAL A 507 -19.57 -45.84 -5.51
CA VAL A 507 -18.92 -47.16 -5.53
C VAL A 507 -17.95 -47.21 -4.36
N LYS A 508 -18.35 -47.94 -3.32
CA LYS A 508 -17.52 -48.29 -2.16
C LYS A 508 -16.23 -48.96 -2.64
N THR A 509 -15.11 -48.22 -2.62
CA THR A 509 -13.79 -48.84 -2.74
C THR A 509 -12.93 -48.38 -1.56
N LYS A 510 -12.78 -49.29 -0.59
CA LYS A 510 -11.77 -49.18 0.49
C LYS A 510 -10.39 -49.20 -0.16
N CYS A 511 -9.74 -48.05 -0.29
CA CYS A 511 -8.33 -48.02 -0.66
C CYS A 511 -7.49 -48.15 0.62
N ARG A 512 -6.90 -49.33 0.82
CA ARG A 512 -5.98 -49.66 1.91
C ARG A 512 -4.57 -49.52 1.33
N ILE A 513 -3.94 -48.36 1.49
CA ILE A 513 -2.56 -48.16 1.03
C ILE A 513 -1.64 -48.92 1.99
N SER A 514 -1.01 -49.98 1.47
CA SER A 514 0.05 -50.74 2.14
C SER A 514 1.39 -50.19 1.63
N LEU A 515 2.13 -49.51 2.50
CA LEU A 515 3.52 -49.12 2.26
C LEU A 515 4.42 -50.22 2.83
N GLN A 516 4.88 -51.12 1.96
CA GLN A 516 6.10 -51.87 2.21
C GLN A 516 7.24 -51.11 1.54
N LEU A 517 8.34 -50.86 2.26
CA LEU A 517 9.66 -51.41 1.90
C LEU A 517 10.78 -50.96 2.86
N TYR A 518 11.70 -51.91 3.08
CA TYR A 518 13.04 -51.89 3.68
C TYR A 518 13.19 -51.83 5.22
N ASN A 519 13.25 -53.04 5.79
CA ASN A 519 13.98 -53.37 7.01
C ASN A 519 15.49 -53.31 6.74
N SER A 520 16.22 -52.64 7.63
CA SER A 520 17.60 -53.01 7.98
C SER A 520 17.81 -52.75 9.47
N ASP A 521 17.99 -53.85 10.19
CA ASP A 521 18.61 -54.09 11.49
C ASP A 521 18.05 -53.39 12.74
N GLU A 522 17.36 -54.22 13.52
CA GLU A 522 17.03 -54.03 14.94
C GLU A 522 18.31 -53.96 15.77
N ASP A 523 18.44 -52.91 16.59
CA ASP A 523 19.03 -53.05 17.92
C ASP A 523 18.35 -52.08 18.91
N ASN A 524 17.73 -52.69 19.92
CA ASN A 524 17.17 -52.16 21.17
C ASN A 524 17.33 -50.65 21.46
N VAL A 525 16.24 -49.88 21.37
CA VAL A 525 16.00 -48.77 22.31
C VAL A 525 14.50 -48.71 22.66
N THR A 526 14.25 -48.83 23.96
CA THR A 526 12.97 -48.64 24.65
C THR A 526 12.22 -47.38 24.23
N SER A 527 10.90 -47.50 24.11
CA SER A 527 9.95 -46.40 23.93
C SER A 527 10.09 -45.32 25.00
N PRO A 528 10.19 -44.02 24.63
CA PRO A 528 9.81 -42.93 25.50
C PRO A 528 8.47 -42.35 25.05
N SER A 529 7.45 -42.57 25.88
CA SER A 529 6.35 -41.62 26.02
C SER A 529 6.94 -40.26 26.42
N GLY A 530 6.96 -39.30 25.50
CA GLY A 530 7.41 -37.94 25.78
C GLY A 530 6.97 -37.01 24.67
N THR A 531 6.07 -36.09 24.97
CA THR A 531 5.90 -34.85 24.22
C THR A 531 7.25 -34.13 24.26
N THR A 532 8.09 -34.34 23.25
CA THR A 532 9.34 -33.60 23.09
C THR A 532 8.97 -32.15 22.82
N SER A 533 9.14 -31.27 23.81
CA SER A 533 9.04 -29.83 23.59
C SER A 533 10.13 -29.42 22.61
N TYR A 534 9.73 -28.86 21.47
CA TYR A 534 10.68 -28.29 20.52
C TYR A 534 11.34 -27.05 21.16
N GLU A 535 12.63 -27.14 21.48
CA GLU A 535 13.41 -26.01 21.98
C GLU A 535 14.03 -25.23 20.81
N LEU A 536 13.66 -23.96 20.68
CA LEU A 536 14.23 -23.03 19.69
C LEU A 536 15.65 -22.65 20.10
N ASN A 537 16.62 -22.93 19.23
CA ASN A 537 18.00 -22.48 19.41
C ASN A 537 18.21 -21.05 18.86
N MET A 538 19.41 -20.47 19.03
CA MET A 538 19.68 -19.11 18.56
C MET A 538 19.58 -18.94 17.04
N GLN A 539 19.96 -19.95 16.25
CA GLN A 539 19.78 -19.94 14.79
C GLN A 539 18.29 -19.98 14.44
N ASP A 540 17.49 -20.76 15.15
CA ASP A 540 16.04 -20.80 14.94
C ASP A 540 15.39 -19.43 15.26
N MET A 541 15.89 -18.73 16.27
CA MET A 541 15.43 -17.37 16.60
C MET A 541 15.82 -16.34 15.53
N GLU A 542 16.99 -16.46 14.92
CA GLU A 542 17.41 -15.65 13.75
C GLU A 542 16.45 -15.88 12.57
N LEU A 543 16.15 -17.15 12.26
CA LEU A 543 15.24 -17.53 11.18
C LEU A 543 13.80 -17.07 11.43
N LEU A 544 13.30 -17.17 12.67
CA LEU A 544 11.98 -16.68 13.06
C LEU A 544 11.89 -15.15 13.02
N HIS A 545 12.98 -14.47 13.40
CA HIS A 545 13.08 -13.02 13.23
C HIS A 545 13.01 -12.65 11.75
N HIS A 546 13.81 -13.31 10.90
CA HIS A 546 13.82 -13.12 9.44
C HIS A 546 12.44 -13.40 8.82
N TRP A 547 11.71 -14.41 9.32
CA TRP A 547 10.32 -14.65 8.91
C TRP A 547 9.45 -13.41 9.13
N THR A 548 9.51 -12.85 10.34
CA THR A 548 8.63 -11.79 10.82
C THR A 548 8.88 -10.45 10.13
N ILE A 549 10.11 -10.20 9.68
CA ILE A 549 10.50 -8.93 9.05
C ILE A 549 10.67 -9.02 7.53
N SER A 550 10.86 -10.21 6.97
CA SER A 550 11.23 -10.39 5.57
C SER A 550 10.44 -11.49 4.87
N THR A 551 10.64 -12.78 5.22
CA THR A 551 10.07 -13.91 4.46
C THR A 551 8.56 -13.84 4.33
N SER A 552 7.84 -13.57 5.42
CA SER A 552 6.37 -13.47 5.42
C SER A 552 5.82 -12.39 4.48
N LEU A 553 6.59 -11.33 4.22
CA LEU A 553 6.21 -10.25 3.31
C LEU A 553 6.30 -10.65 1.83
N THR A 554 7.03 -11.72 1.52
CA THR A 554 7.23 -12.25 0.16
C THR A 554 6.29 -13.39 -0.20
N MET A 555 5.37 -13.76 0.69
CA MET A 555 4.49 -14.93 0.52
C MET A 555 3.24 -14.66 -0.32
N THR A 556 2.78 -13.41 -0.39
CA THR A 556 1.53 -13.05 -1.08
C THR A 556 1.46 -11.55 -1.37
N SER A 557 0.77 -11.18 -2.45
CA SER A 557 0.56 -9.77 -2.81
C SER A 557 -0.59 -9.14 -2.00
N ASP A 558 -1.55 -9.93 -1.53
CA ASP A 558 -2.68 -9.47 -0.72
C ASP A 558 -2.23 -8.92 0.67
N PRO A 559 -2.48 -7.65 1.01
CA PRO A 559 -2.03 -7.04 2.26
C PRO A 559 -2.61 -7.70 3.53
N VAL A 560 -3.84 -8.20 3.47
CA VAL A 560 -4.54 -8.80 4.61
C VAL A 560 -4.00 -10.22 4.85
N VAL A 561 -3.85 -11.01 3.79
CA VAL A 561 -3.26 -12.36 3.89
C VAL A 561 -1.79 -12.25 4.31
N ARG A 562 -1.05 -11.26 3.81
CA ARG A 562 0.35 -10.98 4.21
C ARG A 562 0.47 -10.68 5.71
N THR A 563 -0.48 -9.95 6.27
CA THR A 563 -0.53 -9.71 7.71
C THR A 563 -0.77 -11.02 8.47
N THR A 564 -1.68 -11.85 7.99
CA THR A 564 -1.96 -13.18 8.58
C THR A 564 -0.72 -14.09 8.56
N TRP A 565 0.05 -14.11 7.46
CA TRP A 565 1.35 -14.81 7.38
C TRP A 565 2.37 -14.30 8.40
N ARG A 566 2.38 -12.99 8.66
CA ARG A 566 3.33 -12.35 9.57
C ARG A 566 2.97 -12.52 11.05
N THR A 567 1.68 -12.55 11.40
CA THR A 567 1.24 -12.54 12.80
C THR A 567 0.56 -13.84 13.23
N THR A 568 -0.49 -14.22 12.53
CA THR A 568 -1.37 -15.33 12.93
C THR A 568 -0.71 -16.68 12.71
N VAL A 569 0.02 -16.82 11.59
CA VAL A 569 0.73 -18.07 11.27
C VAL A 569 1.81 -18.40 12.32
N PRO A 570 2.68 -17.46 12.77
CA PRO A 570 3.55 -17.70 13.92
C PRO A 570 2.81 -18.06 15.22
N GLN A 571 1.64 -17.47 15.48
CA GLN A 571 0.82 -17.81 16.65
C GLN A 571 0.34 -19.27 16.61
N ILE A 572 -0.10 -19.74 15.44
CA ILE A 572 -0.46 -21.14 15.22
C ILE A 572 0.79 -22.03 15.34
N ALA A 573 1.93 -21.57 14.84
CA ALA A 573 3.20 -22.30 14.88
C ALA A 573 3.72 -22.55 16.30
N PHE A 574 3.49 -21.62 17.25
CA PHE A 574 3.85 -21.85 18.65
C PHE A 574 3.10 -23.02 19.31
N GLN A 575 1.95 -23.41 18.74
CA GLN A 575 1.15 -24.54 19.21
C GLN A 575 1.38 -25.81 18.37
N ASN A 576 2.06 -25.70 17.23
CA ASN A 576 2.22 -26.77 16.24
C ASN A 576 3.68 -26.80 15.73
N PRO A 577 4.55 -27.63 16.33
CA PRO A 577 5.99 -27.62 16.03
C PRO A 577 6.33 -27.86 14.56
N PHE A 578 5.59 -28.72 13.85
CA PHE A 578 5.76 -28.92 12.41
C PHE A 578 5.52 -27.63 11.58
N VAL A 579 4.57 -26.77 11.99
CA VAL A 579 4.34 -25.47 11.33
C VAL A 579 5.51 -24.51 11.62
N MET A 580 6.01 -24.49 12.86
CA MET A 580 7.19 -23.70 13.22
C MET A 580 8.40 -24.10 12.38
N ARG A 581 8.66 -25.40 12.25
CA ARG A 581 9.73 -25.90 11.39
C ARG A 581 9.53 -25.53 9.92
N GLY A 582 8.30 -25.51 9.42
CA GLY A 582 7.99 -25.01 8.07
C GLY A 582 8.35 -23.52 7.88
N ILE A 583 8.04 -22.68 8.87
CA ILE A 583 8.44 -21.26 8.89
C ILE A 583 9.96 -21.12 8.84
N LEU A 584 10.67 -21.86 9.69
CA LEU A 584 12.13 -21.82 9.76
C LEU A 584 12.76 -22.32 8.46
N ALA A 585 12.23 -23.39 7.88
CA ALA A 585 12.69 -23.94 6.60
C ALA A 585 12.61 -22.89 5.49
N LEU A 586 11.49 -22.19 5.36
CA LEU A 586 11.33 -21.13 4.35
C LEU A 586 12.17 -19.89 4.63
N SER A 587 12.30 -19.48 5.89
CA SER A 587 13.19 -18.37 6.23
C SER A 587 14.63 -18.65 5.88
N SER A 588 15.08 -19.88 6.15
CA SER A 588 16.43 -20.31 5.79
C SER A 588 16.58 -20.32 4.27
N LEU A 589 15.59 -20.83 3.54
CA LEU A 589 15.62 -20.84 2.07
C LEU A 589 15.67 -19.44 1.48
N HIS A 590 14.91 -18.50 2.05
CA HIS A 590 14.93 -17.10 1.65
C HIS A 590 16.29 -16.44 1.94
N LEU A 591 16.92 -16.73 3.08
CA LEU A 591 18.29 -16.26 3.37
C LEU A 591 19.32 -16.86 2.42
N ALA A 592 19.16 -18.12 2.00
CA ALA A 592 20.02 -18.74 0.99
C ALA A 592 19.92 -18.04 -0.37
N HIS A 593 18.74 -17.49 -0.70
CA HIS A 593 18.54 -16.67 -1.89
C HIS A 593 19.19 -15.28 -1.73
N LEU A 594 19.00 -14.62 -0.59
CA LEU A 594 19.52 -13.26 -0.35
C LEU A 594 21.02 -13.18 -0.05
N THR A 595 21.63 -14.26 0.45
CA THR A 595 23.02 -14.27 0.95
C THR A 595 23.86 -15.34 0.24
N PRO A 596 24.39 -15.05 -0.98
CA PRO A 596 25.16 -16.01 -1.75
C PRO A 596 26.36 -16.62 -1.01
N SER A 597 27.03 -15.83 -0.16
CA SER A 597 28.22 -16.26 0.60
C SER A 597 27.95 -17.32 1.67
N LYS A 598 26.69 -17.48 2.09
CA LYS A 598 26.26 -18.47 3.11
C LYS A 598 25.21 -19.44 2.57
N ARG A 599 25.04 -19.48 1.24
CA ARG A 599 23.96 -20.21 0.57
C ARG A 599 23.87 -21.66 1.01
N ASP A 600 24.97 -22.40 0.98
CA ASP A 600 24.98 -23.84 1.28
C ASP A 600 24.59 -24.16 2.74
N ILE A 601 24.97 -23.29 3.67
CA ILE A 601 24.61 -23.42 5.09
C ILE A 601 23.09 -23.28 5.25
N TYR A 602 22.52 -22.23 4.68
CA TYR A 602 21.10 -21.96 4.77
C TYR A 602 20.25 -22.96 3.97
N LEU A 603 20.76 -23.51 2.86
CA LEU A 603 20.12 -24.62 2.16
C LEU A 603 20.06 -25.88 3.03
N SER A 604 21.17 -26.24 3.66
CA SER A 604 21.25 -27.40 4.56
C SER A 604 20.28 -27.27 5.73
N LEU A 605 20.22 -26.07 6.34
CA LEU A 605 19.32 -25.77 7.44
C LEU A 605 17.85 -25.77 7.01
N SER A 606 17.55 -25.27 5.81
CA SER A 606 16.22 -25.30 5.22
C SER A 606 15.72 -26.75 5.07
N THR A 607 16.53 -27.61 4.44
CA THR A 607 16.23 -29.04 4.26
C THR A 607 16.05 -29.74 5.61
N PHE A 608 16.94 -29.50 6.56
CA PHE A 608 16.86 -30.09 7.91
C PHE A 608 15.52 -29.79 8.60
N HIS A 609 15.10 -28.52 8.67
CA HIS A 609 13.84 -28.17 9.32
C HIS A 609 12.64 -28.79 8.60
N HIS A 610 12.63 -28.78 7.27
CA HIS A 610 11.54 -29.33 6.47
C HIS A 610 11.41 -30.86 6.63
N GLU A 611 12.52 -31.59 6.57
CA GLU A 611 12.54 -33.06 6.76
C GLU A 611 12.10 -33.47 8.16
N MET A 612 12.41 -32.67 9.18
CA MET A 612 11.91 -32.90 10.54
C MET A 612 10.42 -32.60 10.72
N ALA A 613 9.85 -31.69 9.93
CA ALA A 613 8.44 -31.33 10.02
C ALA A 613 7.52 -32.36 9.34
N LEU A 614 7.99 -33.01 8.27
CA LEU A 614 7.18 -33.91 7.44
C LEU A 614 6.60 -35.12 8.19
N PRO A 615 7.35 -35.91 8.98
CA PRO A 615 6.80 -37.04 9.72
C PRO A 615 5.77 -36.60 10.77
N GLU A 616 6.02 -35.46 11.42
CA GLU A 616 5.12 -34.89 12.44
C GLU A 616 3.79 -34.48 11.80
N ALA A 617 3.81 -33.71 10.71
CA ALA A 617 2.60 -33.35 9.98
C ALA A 617 1.85 -34.58 9.44
N THR A 618 2.59 -35.57 8.92
CA THR A 618 2.01 -36.82 8.38
C THR A 618 1.29 -37.63 9.47
N SER A 619 1.79 -37.61 10.71
CA SER A 619 1.17 -38.33 11.83
C SER A 619 -0.21 -37.79 12.23
N VAL A 620 -0.50 -36.52 11.92
CA VAL A 620 -1.75 -35.84 12.25
C VAL A 620 -2.82 -36.02 11.16
N LEU A 621 -2.42 -36.32 9.91
CA LEU A 621 -3.32 -36.48 8.76
C LEU A 621 -4.48 -37.48 8.97
N PRO A 622 -4.32 -38.63 9.66
CA PRO A 622 -5.43 -39.58 9.82
C PRO A 622 -6.57 -39.11 10.74
N ALA A 623 -6.36 -38.05 11.53
CA ALA A 623 -7.29 -37.59 12.57
C ALA A 623 -7.53 -36.07 12.48
N ILE A 624 -7.91 -35.60 11.31
CA ILE A 624 -8.14 -34.17 11.07
C ILE A 624 -9.46 -33.71 11.68
N ASP A 625 -9.39 -32.61 12.43
CA ASP A 625 -10.53 -31.98 13.08
C ASP A 625 -10.38 -30.45 13.09
N ALA A 626 -11.33 -29.76 13.73
CA ALA A 626 -11.33 -28.29 13.82
C ALA A 626 -10.12 -27.69 14.57
N SER A 627 -9.41 -28.49 15.38
CA SER A 627 -8.27 -28.02 16.18
C SER A 627 -6.95 -28.04 15.40
N ASN A 628 -6.81 -28.94 14.41
CA ASN A 628 -5.56 -29.13 13.66
C ASN A 628 -5.65 -28.74 12.17
N CYS A 629 -6.85 -28.51 11.62
CA CYS A 629 -7.05 -28.21 10.21
C CYS A 629 -6.29 -26.95 9.74
N ASN A 630 -6.29 -25.87 10.55
CA ASN A 630 -5.57 -24.64 10.23
C ASN A 630 -4.06 -24.87 10.12
N ALA A 631 -3.48 -25.65 11.04
CA ALA A 631 -2.05 -25.93 11.08
C ALA A 631 -1.61 -26.77 9.87
N LEU A 632 -2.38 -27.80 9.52
CA LEU A 632 -2.11 -28.63 8.34
C LEU A 632 -2.28 -27.84 7.03
N HIS A 633 -3.28 -26.96 6.94
CA HIS A 633 -3.46 -26.09 5.78
C HIS A 633 -2.21 -25.22 5.56
N ILE A 634 -1.77 -24.51 6.60
CA ILE A 634 -0.56 -23.66 6.55
C ILE A 634 0.65 -24.49 6.16
N PHE A 635 0.88 -25.62 6.82
CA PHE A 635 2.06 -26.44 6.56
C PHE A 635 2.11 -26.96 5.13
N SER A 636 0.95 -27.29 4.53
CA SER A 636 0.88 -27.69 3.12
C SER A 636 1.32 -26.59 2.16
N ILE A 637 0.94 -25.33 2.43
CA ILE A 637 1.35 -24.17 1.63
C ILE A 637 2.85 -23.92 1.81
N LEU A 638 3.34 -23.96 3.06
CA LEU A 638 4.77 -23.82 3.36
C LEU A 638 5.61 -24.89 2.65
N THR A 639 5.13 -26.13 2.64
CA THR A 639 5.77 -27.28 1.97
C THR A 639 5.79 -27.11 0.45
N ALA A 640 4.69 -26.62 -0.15
CA ALA A 640 4.64 -26.33 -1.58
C ALA A 640 5.68 -25.26 -1.96
N ILE A 641 5.70 -24.13 -1.25
CA ILE A 641 6.67 -23.04 -1.50
C ILE A 641 8.10 -23.53 -1.28
N HIS A 642 8.36 -24.31 -0.24
CA HIS A 642 9.68 -24.86 0.04
C HIS A 642 10.16 -25.76 -1.09
N THR A 643 9.27 -26.60 -1.64
CA THR A 643 9.58 -27.49 -2.74
C THR A 643 9.90 -26.73 -4.03
N LEU A 644 9.21 -25.62 -4.28
CA LEU A 644 9.44 -24.75 -5.44
C LEU A 644 10.72 -23.91 -5.31
N GLY A 645 11.03 -23.45 -4.10
CA GLY A 645 12.18 -22.59 -3.83
C GLY A 645 13.52 -23.32 -3.67
N ARG A 646 13.53 -24.66 -3.55
CA ARG A 646 14.77 -25.44 -3.41
C ARG A 646 15.59 -25.38 -4.71
N PRO A 647 16.93 -25.60 -4.65
CA PRO A 647 17.74 -25.69 -5.86
C PRO A 647 17.22 -26.75 -6.82
N ARG A 648 16.91 -26.32 -8.05
CA ARG A 648 16.41 -27.17 -9.13
C ARG A 648 17.46 -28.19 -9.56
N GLN A 649 17.07 -29.44 -9.69
CA GLN A 649 17.87 -30.48 -10.35
C GLN A 649 17.62 -30.45 -11.87
N PRO A 650 18.57 -30.89 -12.70
CA PRO A 650 18.40 -30.90 -14.16
C PRO A 650 17.10 -31.58 -14.63
N GLU A 651 16.68 -32.65 -13.97
CA GLU A 651 15.50 -33.46 -14.29
C GLU A 651 14.22 -33.02 -13.54
N ASP A 652 14.23 -31.88 -12.83
CA ASP A 652 13.05 -31.42 -12.08
C ASP A 652 11.96 -30.89 -13.03
N PHE A 653 10.98 -31.73 -13.35
CA PHE A 653 9.87 -31.37 -14.25
C PHE A 653 8.67 -30.74 -13.52
N LEU A 654 8.83 -30.24 -12.28
CA LEU A 654 7.81 -29.63 -11.41
C LEU A 654 6.62 -30.53 -11.03
N VAL A 655 5.98 -31.16 -12.00
CA VAL A 655 4.79 -32.01 -11.93
C VAL A 655 5.14 -33.50 -12.03
N VAL A 656 6.26 -33.84 -12.66
CA VAL A 656 6.75 -35.22 -12.79
C VAL A 656 8.17 -35.29 -12.22
N GLY A 657 8.47 -36.29 -11.39
CA GLY A 657 9.81 -36.56 -10.87
C GLY A 657 10.16 -38.04 -11.05
N GLU A 658 11.37 -38.44 -10.61
CA GLU A 658 11.91 -39.81 -10.80
C GLU A 658 10.98 -40.95 -10.31
N GLN A 659 10.09 -40.68 -9.34
CA GLN A 659 9.15 -41.65 -8.77
C GLN A 659 7.69 -41.48 -9.25
N GLY A 660 7.42 -40.64 -10.24
CA GLY A 660 6.07 -40.36 -10.77
C GLY A 660 5.61 -38.92 -10.54
N ILE A 661 4.30 -38.70 -10.36
CA ILE A 661 3.76 -37.35 -10.13
C ILE A 661 4.40 -36.74 -8.88
N ALA A 662 4.74 -35.46 -8.94
CA ALA A 662 5.49 -34.77 -7.90
C ALA A 662 4.80 -34.88 -6.53
N LYS A 663 5.57 -35.29 -5.52
CA LYS A 663 5.05 -35.58 -4.17
C LYS A 663 4.36 -34.38 -3.53
N TRP A 664 4.81 -33.16 -3.83
CA TRP A 664 4.16 -31.94 -3.33
C TRP A 664 2.78 -31.72 -3.97
N LEU A 665 2.60 -32.08 -5.24
CA LEU A 665 1.31 -31.95 -5.94
C LEU A 665 0.30 -32.95 -5.37
N VAL A 666 0.73 -34.18 -5.11
CA VAL A 666 -0.08 -35.21 -4.43
C VAL A 666 -0.42 -34.79 -3.00
N LEU A 667 0.56 -34.24 -2.26
CA LEU A 667 0.34 -33.72 -0.91
C LEU A 667 -0.64 -32.54 -0.92
N PHE A 668 -0.51 -31.62 -1.87
CA PHE A 668 -1.36 -30.44 -2.00
C PHE A 668 -2.79 -30.83 -2.41
N GLN A 669 -2.96 -31.68 -3.43
CA GLN A 669 -4.27 -32.21 -3.83
C GLN A 669 -4.92 -32.99 -2.67
N GLY A 670 -4.14 -33.81 -1.96
CA GLY A 670 -4.58 -34.52 -0.77
C GLY A 670 -5.08 -33.57 0.32
N VAL A 671 -4.27 -32.57 0.69
CA VAL A 671 -4.62 -31.61 1.74
C VAL A 671 -5.82 -30.74 1.34
N VAL A 672 -5.93 -30.30 0.08
CA VAL A 672 -7.10 -29.53 -0.40
C VAL A 672 -8.39 -30.35 -0.28
N HIS A 673 -8.41 -31.60 -0.74
CA HIS A 673 -9.59 -32.47 -0.62
C HIS A 673 -9.92 -32.84 0.82
N ILE A 674 -8.90 -32.96 1.67
CA ILE A 674 -9.04 -33.31 3.08
C ILE A 674 -9.57 -32.14 3.91
N ILE A 675 -9.27 -30.89 3.52
CA ILE A 675 -9.62 -29.68 4.26
C ILE A 675 -10.94 -29.06 3.76
N GLU A 676 -11.42 -29.42 2.57
CA GLU A 676 -12.72 -28.97 2.02
C GLU A 676 -13.90 -29.11 3.02
N PRO A 677 -14.06 -30.21 3.78
CA PRO A 677 -15.13 -30.32 4.79
C PRO A 677 -15.02 -29.32 5.95
N PHE A 678 -13.86 -28.71 6.14
CA PHE A 678 -13.54 -27.75 7.19
C PHE A 678 -13.46 -26.31 6.68
N GLU A 679 -13.76 -26.05 5.40
CA GLU A 679 -13.66 -24.72 4.80
C GLU A 679 -14.50 -23.68 5.55
N GLU A 680 -15.72 -24.03 5.96
CA GLU A 680 -16.59 -23.15 6.75
C GLU A 680 -16.03 -22.86 8.15
N ILE A 681 -15.37 -23.84 8.77
CA ILE A 681 -14.72 -23.69 10.08
C ILE A 681 -13.49 -22.79 9.96
N MET A 682 -12.67 -22.96 8.92
CA MET A 682 -11.52 -22.10 8.66
C MET A 682 -11.94 -20.67 8.32
N ALA A 683 -13.04 -20.49 7.58
CA ALA A 683 -13.59 -19.19 7.22
C ALA A 683 -14.11 -18.39 8.42
N GLN A 684 -14.43 -19.06 9.53
CA GLN A 684 -14.83 -18.44 10.80
C GLN A 684 -13.66 -18.37 11.81
N GLY A 685 -12.51 -18.95 11.46
CA GLY A 685 -11.36 -19.11 12.34
C GLY A 685 -10.22 -18.13 12.08
N PRO A 686 -9.02 -18.39 12.62
CA PRO A 686 -7.85 -17.51 12.49
C PRO A 686 -7.36 -17.35 11.03
N LEU A 687 -7.74 -18.27 10.14
CA LEU A 687 -7.44 -18.22 8.72
C LEU A 687 -8.57 -17.62 7.86
N ALA A 688 -9.58 -17.01 8.47
CA ALA A 688 -10.65 -16.30 7.76
C ALA A 688 -10.14 -15.37 6.65
N PRO A 689 -9.04 -14.59 6.84
CA PRO A 689 -8.49 -13.76 5.76
C PRO A 689 -8.07 -14.54 4.51
N PHE A 690 -7.50 -15.75 4.65
CA PHE A 690 -7.16 -16.60 3.50
C PHE A 690 -8.42 -17.02 2.75
N CYS A 691 -9.46 -17.44 3.48
CA CYS A 691 -10.74 -17.87 2.91
C CYS A 691 -11.44 -16.70 2.20
N THR A 692 -11.55 -15.54 2.84
CA THR A 692 -12.19 -14.35 2.25
C THR A 692 -11.45 -13.88 0.99
N ALA A 693 -10.12 -13.81 1.02
CA ALA A 693 -9.33 -13.40 -0.13
C ALA A 693 -9.47 -14.39 -1.30
N ARG A 694 -9.47 -15.69 -1.01
CA ARG A 694 -9.74 -16.75 -2.00
C ARG A 694 -11.15 -16.63 -2.59
N MET A 695 -12.19 -16.41 -1.77
CA MET A 695 -13.57 -16.26 -2.25
C MET A 695 -13.73 -15.05 -3.17
N HIS A 696 -13.13 -13.92 -2.81
CA HIS A 696 -13.17 -12.71 -3.63
C HIS A 696 -12.49 -12.94 -4.99
N ARG A 697 -11.30 -13.55 -5.01
CA ARG A 697 -10.61 -13.89 -6.26
C ARG A 697 -11.39 -14.90 -7.09
N GLN A 698 -12.04 -15.88 -6.46
CA GLN A 698 -12.90 -16.84 -7.17
C GLN A 698 -14.08 -16.15 -7.87
N GLN A 699 -14.74 -15.18 -7.22
CA GLN A 699 -15.81 -14.41 -7.84
C GLN A 699 -15.32 -13.57 -9.02
N GLN A 700 -14.15 -12.93 -8.87
CA GLN A 700 -13.51 -12.19 -9.95
C GLN A 700 -13.13 -13.11 -11.11
N ARG A 701 -12.63 -14.31 -10.83
CA ARG A 701 -12.29 -15.32 -11.83
C ARG A 701 -13.50 -15.68 -12.70
N VAL A 702 -14.66 -15.94 -12.09
CA VAL A 702 -15.90 -16.21 -12.83
C VAL A 702 -16.25 -15.05 -13.76
N SER A 703 -16.18 -13.81 -13.27
CA SER A 703 -16.47 -12.62 -14.08
C SER A 703 -15.45 -12.39 -15.20
N CYS A 704 -14.15 -12.56 -14.94
CA CYS A 704 -13.07 -12.44 -15.92
C CYS A 704 -13.21 -13.54 -17.01
N ILE A 705 -13.74 -14.73 -16.70
CA ILE A 705 -14.05 -15.79 -17.69
C ILE A 705 -15.24 -15.43 -18.58
N GLU A 706 -16.35 -14.92 -18.00
CA GLU A 706 -17.56 -14.56 -18.77
C GLU A 706 -17.35 -13.39 -19.74
N THR A 707 -16.37 -12.54 -19.46
CA THR A 707 -16.06 -11.33 -20.23
C THR A 707 -14.84 -11.48 -21.15
N ALA A 708 -14.19 -12.64 -21.15
CA ALA A 708 -12.99 -12.89 -21.94
C ALA A 708 -13.28 -12.82 -23.44
N THR A 709 -12.52 -11.98 -24.15
CA THR A 709 -12.64 -11.78 -25.60
C THR A 709 -11.53 -12.46 -26.40
N THR A 710 -10.48 -12.94 -25.73
CA THR A 710 -9.26 -13.49 -26.35
C THR A 710 -9.07 -14.95 -25.93
N ASP A 711 -8.88 -15.85 -26.90
CA ASP A 711 -8.53 -17.25 -26.64
C ASP A 711 -7.06 -17.50 -26.99
N TYR A 712 -6.20 -17.45 -25.98
CA TYR A 712 -4.75 -17.66 -26.10
C TYR A 712 -4.36 -19.08 -26.51
N LEU A 713 -5.26 -20.07 -26.35
CA LEU A 713 -5.00 -21.48 -26.68
C LEU A 713 -5.70 -21.92 -27.97
N SER A 714 -6.37 -21.00 -28.68
CA SER A 714 -7.10 -21.29 -29.93
C SER A 714 -6.26 -22.03 -30.97
N SER A 715 -5.02 -21.60 -31.21
CA SER A 715 -4.10 -22.28 -32.15
C SER A 715 -3.73 -23.70 -31.71
N LEU A 716 -3.54 -23.93 -30.41
CA LEU A 716 -3.25 -25.26 -29.87
C LEU A 716 -4.47 -26.18 -30.00
N ARG A 717 -5.68 -25.67 -29.73
CA ARG A 717 -6.95 -26.41 -29.91
C ARG A 717 -7.09 -26.89 -31.36
N GLU A 718 -6.81 -26.03 -32.34
CA GLU A 718 -6.90 -26.39 -33.75
C GLU A 718 -5.90 -27.47 -34.14
N LYS A 719 -4.65 -27.38 -33.66
CA LYS A 719 -3.60 -28.40 -33.89
C LYS A 719 -3.98 -29.75 -33.27
N LEU A 720 -4.57 -29.76 -32.08
CA LEU A 720 -5.04 -31.00 -31.44
C LEU A 720 -6.21 -31.63 -32.18
N LEU A 721 -7.19 -30.82 -32.62
CA LEU A 721 -8.34 -31.30 -33.40
C LEU A 721 -7.94 -31.89 -34.76
N THR A 722 -6.82 -31.46 -35.32
CA THR A 722 -6.33 -31.92 -36.63
C THR A 722 -5.39 -33.12 -36.52
N SER A 723 -4.62 -33.25 -35.44
CA SER A 723 -3.65 -34.33 -35.23
C SER A 723 -4.25 -35.59 -34.57
N LEU A 724 -5.20 -35.43 -33.63
CA LEU A 724 -5.74 -36.56 -32.86
C LEU A 724 -6.92 -37.25 -33.54
N SER A 725 -6.83 -38.58 -33.69
CA SER A 725 -7.92 -39.42 -34.22
C SER A 725 -8.73 -40.14 -33.13
N THR A 726 -8.28 -40.12 -31.87
CA THR A 726 -8.89 -40.88 -30.76
C THR A 726 -9.82 -39.99 -29.92
N PRO A 727 -11.14 -40.26 -29.88
CA PRO A 727 -12.10 -39.41 -29.15
C PRO A 727 -11.86 -39.32 -27.63
N GLU A 728 -11.31 -40.37 -27.03
CA GLU A 728 -11.06 -40.46 -25.58
C GLU A 728 -9.97 -39.47 -25.12
N TYR A 729 -8.84 -39.40 -25.83
CA TYR A 729 -7.78 -38.42 -25.54
C TYR A 729 -8.21 -36.99 -25.87
N MET A 730 -9.04 -36.82 -26.89
CA MET A 730 -9.57 -35.50 -27.26
C MET A 730 -10.40 -34.90 -26.13
N ALA A 731 -11.22 -35.69 -25.44
CA ALA A 731 -11.98 -35.22 -24.28
C ALA A 731 -11.04 -34.75 -23.13
N ILE A 732 -10.03 -35.57 -22.81
CA ILE A 732 -9.07 -35.31 -21.73
C ILE A 732 -8.26 -34.02 -22.00
N TYR A 733 -7.75 -33.86 -23.23
CA TYR A 733 -6.97 -32.68 -23.60
C TYR A 733 -7.83 -31.41 -23.73
N THR A 734 -9.08 -31.53 -24.19
CA THR A 734 -10.01 -30.38 -24.24
C THR A 734 -10.27 -29.84 -22.85
N GLU A 735 -10.54 -30.73 -21.89
CA GLU A 735 -10.76 -30.36 -20.49
C GLU A 735 -9.54 -29.63 -19.89
N ALA A 736 -8.33 -30.17 -20.11
CA ALA A 736 -7.09 -29.55 -19.64
C ALA A 736 -6.88 -28.14 -20.24
N ILE A 737 -7.17 -27.99 -21.53
CA ILE A 737 -7.05 -26.71 -22.25
C ILE A 737 -8.11 -25.71 -21.80
N ASP A 738 -9.35 -26.13 -21.58
CA ASP A 738 -10.41 -25.26 -21.05
C ASP A 738 -10.00 -24.71 -19.67
N SER A 739 -9.50 -25.59 -18.79
CA SER A 739 -9.04 -25.23 -17.46
C SER A 739 -7.84 -24.27 -17.50
N LEU A 740 -6.87 -24.52 -18.39
CA LEU A 740 -5.72 -23.66 -18.59
C LEU A 740 -6.12 -22.31 -19.20
N SER A 741 -7.00 -22.30 -20.21
CA SER A 741 -7.55 -21.10 -20.85
C SER A 741 -8.27 -20.21 -19.84
N ASN A 742 -9.01 -20.79 -18.89
CA ASN A 742 -9.65 -20.03 -17.80
C ASN A 742 -8.61 -19.33 -16.91
N SER A 743 -7.46 -19.95 -16.69
CA SER A 743 -6.36 -19.35 -15.93
C SER A 743 -5.69 -18.21 -16.70
N PHE A 744 -5.50 -18.37 -18.02
CA PHE A 744 -5.05 -17.28 -18.90
C PHE A 744 -6.02 -16.10 -18.90
N ASN A 745 -7.31 -16.37 -19.10
CA ASN A 745 -8.34 -15.33 -19.13
C ASN A 745 -8.39 -14.55 -17.82
N PHE A 746 -8.28 -15.23 -16.69
CA PHE A 746 -8.19 -14.56 -15.40
C PHE A 746 -6.92 -13.71 -15.29
N MET A 747 -5.74 -14.27 -15.54
CA MET A 747 -4.47 -13.56 -15.32
C MET A 747 -4.20 -12.40 -16.28
N TYR A 748 -4.72 -12.46 -17.51
CA TYR A 748 -4.51 -11.42 -18.52
C TYR A 748 -5.60 -10.35 -18.50
N SER A 749 -6.80 -10.65 -18.00
CA SER A 749 -7.90 -9.67 -17.91
C SER A 749 -7.89 -8.89 -16.60
N CYS A 750 -7.28 -9.46 -15.56
CA CYS A 750 -7.23 -8.89 -14.22
C CYS A 750 -5.76 -8.44 -13.92
N PRO A 751 -5.50 -7.27 -13.27
CA PRO A 751 -4.13 -6.80 -12.98
C PRO A 751 -3.27 -7.79 -12.18
N ALA A 752 -1.94 -7.68 -12.26
CA ALA A 752 -1.00 -8.64 -11.65
C ALA A 752 -1.12 -8.82 -10.12
N HIS A 753 -1.69 -7.85 -9.40
CA HIS A 753 -1.93 -7.92 -7.95
C HIS A 753 -3.31 -8.49 -7.59
N SER A 754 -4.12 -8.89 -8.59
CA SER A 754 -5.47 -9.43 -8.39
C SER A 754 -5.50 -10.97 -8.37
N TRP A 755 -4.39 -11.63 -8.70
CA TRP A 755 -4.24 -13.08 -8.67
C TRP A 755 -3.05 -13.50 -7.80
N GLU A 756 -3.14 -14.70 -7.21
CA GLU A 756 -2.09 -15.29 -6.38
C GLU A 756 -1.62 -16.62 -6.99
N MET A 757 -0.55 -17.21 -6.43
CA MET A 757 0.00 -18.48 -6.93
C MET A 757 -1.08 -19.58 -7.03
N GLY A 758 -1.96 -19.69 -6.04
CA GLY A 758 -3.06 -20.67 -6.07
C GLY A 758 -3.95 -20.55 -7.30
N ASP A 759 -4.14 -19.34 -7.84
CA ASP A 759 -4.97 -19.08 -9.01
C ASP A 759 -4.29 -19.48 -10.33
N VAL A 760 -2.96 -19.60 -10.32
CA VAL A 760 -2.15 -20.08 -11.44
C VAL A 760 -2.06 -21.60 -11.45
N PHE A 761 -1.95 -22.24 -10.29
CA PHE A 761 -1.85 -23.70 -10.19
C PHE A 761 -3.20 -24.41 -10.18
N ILE A 762 -4.32 -23.69 -10.02
CA ILE A 762 -5.65 -24.29 -9.95
C ILE A 762 -6.01 -25.14 -11.17
N TRP A 763 -5.53 -24.80 -12.38
CA TRP A 763 -5.80 -25.64 -13.54
C TRP A 763 -5.11 -27.01 -13.42
N LEU A 764 -3.91 -27.08 -12.84
CA LEU A 764 -3.23 -28.35 -12.53
C LEU A 764 -3.93 -29.11 -11.43
N PHE A 765 -4.49 -28.42 -10.44
CA PHE A 765 -5.26 -29.07 -9.37
C PHE A 765 -6.61 -29.61 -9.86
N CYS A 766 -7.24 -28.92 -10.81
CA CYS A 766 -8.49 -29.32 -11.45
C CYS A 766 -8.31 -30.20 -12.69
N SER A 767 -7.08 -30.45 -13.13
CA SER A 767 -6.81 -31.34 -14.26
C SER A 767 -7.17 -32.78 -13.88
N SER A 768 -7.78 -33.51 -14.80
CA SER A 768 -8.15 -34.91 -14.59
C SER A 768 -6.92 -35.78 -14.28
N GLY A 769 -7.11 -36.82 -13.45
CA GLY A 769 -6.04 -37.76 -13.11
C GLY A 769 -5.48 -38.46 -14.35
N GLU A 770 -6.31 -38.61 -15.37
CA GLU A 770 -5.97 -39.10 -16.70
C GLU A 770 -5.01 -38.17 -17.43
N TYR A 771 -5.23 -36.84 -17.42
CA TYR A 771 -4.29 -35.89 -18.04
C TYR A 771 -2.90 -35.95 -17.38
N LEU A 772 -2.85 -35.96 -16.04
CA LEU A 772 -1.58 -36.06 -15.31
C LEU A 772 -0.85 -37.37 -15.59
N HIS A 773 -1.59 -38.45 -15.85
CA HIS A 773 -1.02 -39.72 -16.28
C HIS A 773 -0.38 -39.63 -17.67
N LEU A 774 -1.07 -39.03 -18.65
CA LEU A 774 -0.55 -38.83 -20.00
C LEU A 774 0.67 -37.90 -20.02
N LEU A 775 0.68 -36.87 -19.18
CA LEU A 775 1.83 -36.00 -18.98
C LEU A 775 3.03 -36.77 -18.41
N LYS A 776 2.80 -37.66 -17.44
CA LYS A 776 3.83 -38.55 -16.88
C LYS A 776 4.38 -39.53 -17.93
N GLU A 777 3.54 -40.02 -18.83
CA GLU A 777 3.96 -40.91 -19.92
C GLU A 777 4.76 -40.19 -21.02
N GLY A 778 4.90 -38.85 -20.94
CA GLY A 778 5.64 -38.06 -21.94
C GLY A 778 4.91 -37.99 -23.29
N ARG A 779 3.57 -38.08 -23.28
CA ARG A 779 2.77 -37.91 -24.50
C ARG A 779 2.97 -36.50 -25.05
N GLN A 780 3.28 -36.43 -26.34
CA GLN A 780 3.72 -35.18 -27.00
C GLN A 780 2.66 -34.08 -26.90
N GLU A 781 1.38 -34.44 -27.05
CA GLU A 781 0.25 -33.52 -26.94
C GLU A 781 0.08 -32.98 -25.51
N ALA A 782 0.27 -33.83 -24.50
CA ALA A 782 0.21 -33.43 -23.09
C ALA A 782 1.38 -32.50 -22.73
N LEU A 783 2.58 -32.80 -23.23
CA LEU A 783 3.76 -31.93 -23.05
C LEU A 783 3.55 -30.57 -23.72
N ALA A 784 2.97 -30.53 -24.92
CA ALA A 784 2.66 -29.28 -25.62
C ALA A 784 1.65 -28.42 -24.85
N ILE A 785 0.60 -29.01 -24.25
CA ILE A 785 -0.35 -28.29 -23.39
C ILE A 785 0.36 -27.72 -22.15
N PHE A 786 1.23 -28.51 -21.52
CA PHE A 786 2.00 -28.07 -20.36
C PHE A 786 2.99 -26.93 -20.70
N ALA A 787 3.52 -26.89 -21.91
CA ALA A 787 4.37 -25.79 -22.38
C ALA A 787 3.65 -24.44 -22.38
N TYR A 788 2.36 -24.40 -22.71
CA TYR A 788 1.57 -23.17 -22.60
C TYR A 788 1.44 -22.69 -21.16
N ALA A 789 1.34 -23.60 -20.19
CA ALA A 789 1.31 -23.21 -18.77
C ALA A 789 2.61 -22.57 -18.27
N CYS A 790 3.75 -22.84 -18.93
CA CYS A 790 5.02 -22.19 -18.60
C CYS A 790 4.98 -20.67 -18.78
N VAL A 791 4.12 -20.15 -19.68
CA VAL A 791 3.88 -18.71 -19.83
C VAL A 791 3.29 -18.12 -18.55
N LEU A 792 2.34 -18.82 -17.93
CA LEU A 792 1.74 -18.40 -16.66
C LEU A 792 2.76 -18.49 -15.51
N PHE A 793 3.61 -19.51 -15.51
CA PHE A 793 4.71 -19.61 -14.54
C PHE A 793 5.74 -18.49 -14.71
N GLY A 794 5.96 -18.00 -15.94
CA GLY A 794 6.79 -16.83 -16.21
C GLY A 794 6.29 -15.58 -15.46
N LYS A 795 4.97 -15.39 -15.36
CA LYS A 795 4.37 -14.28 -14.58
C LYS A 795 4.58 -14.44 -13.08
N LEU A 796 4.81 -15.66 -12.59
CA LEU A 796 5.10 -15.94 -11.18
C LEU A 796 6.56 -15.70 -10.80
N GLU A 797 7.48 -15.48 -11.73
CA GLU A 797 8.91 -15.27 -11.42
C GLU A 797 9.19 -13.99 -10.63
N VAL A 798 8.18 -13.14 -10.41
CA VAL A 798 8.21 -12.05 -9.42
C VAL A 798 8.43 -12.56 -7.99
N TYR A 799 8.06 -13.81 -7.71
CA TYR A 799 8.34 -14.48 -6.45
C TYR A 799 9.71 -15.15 -6.51
N TRP A 800 10.58 -14.86 -5.54
CA TRP A 800 11.97 -15.37 -5.51
C TRP A 800 12.07 -16.91 -5.58
N TRP A 801 11.07 -17.63 -5.06
CA TRP A 801 10.99 -19.09 -5.08
C TRP A 801 10.45 -19.64 -6.43
N MET A 802 9.99 -18.77 -7.33
CA MET A 802 9.59 -19.09 -8.70
C MET A 802 10.60 -18.64 -9.77
N GLU A 803 11.58 -17.81 -9.41
CA GLU A 803 12.56 -17.24 -10.35
C GLU A 803 13.26 -18.33 -11.18
N GLY A 804 13.17 -18.21 -12.51
CA GLY A 804 13.79 -19.11 -13.50
C GLY A 804 13.07 -20.45 -13.73
N TRP A 805 11.88 -20.66 -13.18
CA TRP A 805 11.12 -21.90 -13.42
C TRP A 805 10.58 -22.02 -14.85
N SER A 806 10.12 -20.93 -15.46
CA SER A 806 9.54 -20.98 -16.82
C SER A 806 10.57 -21.46 -17.84
N GLY A 807 11.80 -20.93 -17.79
CA GLY A 807 12.90 -21.33 -18.66
C GLY A 807 13.42 -22.74 -18.37
N HIS A 808 13.45 -23.16 -17.10
CA HIS A 808 13.86 -24.52 -16.72
C HIS A 808 12.88 -25.57 -17.25
N LEU A 809 11.57 -25.33 -17.07
CA LEU A 809 10.53 -26.23 -17.57
C LEU A 809 10.50 -26.25 -19.09
N MET A 810 10.64 -25.08 -19.73
CA MET A 810 10.71 -25.01 -21.19
C MET A 810 11.90 -25.80 -21.75
N LEU A 811 13.06 -25.76 -21.09
CA LEU A 811 14.22 -26.57 -21.48
C LEU A 811 13.94 -28.08 -21.39
N ASN A 812 13.33 -28.53 -20.31
CA ASN A 812 13.01 -29.96 -20.13
C ASN A 812 11.92 -30.43 -21.09
N LEU A 813 10.89 -29.60 -21.31
CA LEU A 813 9.87 -29.84 -22.34
C LEU A 813 10.49 -29.95 -23.74
N TRP A 814 11.36 -29.00 -24.10
CA TRP A 814 12.01 -28.98 -25.41
C TRP A 814 12.82 -30.25 -25.69
N ARG A 815 13.47 -30.82 -24.68
CA ARG A 815 14.23 -32.08 -24.79
C ARG A 815 13.33 -33.28 -25.08
N TRP A 816 12.09 -33.27 -24.60
CA TRP A 816 11.17 -34.41 -24.71
C TRP A 816 10.19 -34.27 -25.88
N LEU A 817 10.00 -33.06 -26.37
CA LEU A 817 9.17 -32.79 -27.54
C LEU A 817 9.90 -33.16 -28.83
N ASP A 818 9.18 -33.83 -29.73
CA ASP A 818 9.60 -34.07 -31.11
C ASP A 818 9.57 -32.78 -31.97
N GLU A 819 10.11 -32.85 -33.18
CA GLU A 819 10.22 -31.69 -34.08
C GLU A 819 8.86 -31.08 -34.43
N GLU A 820 7.82 -31.91 -34.61
CA GLU A 820 6.48 -31.45 -34.94
C GLU A 820 5.87 -30.63 -33.80
N HIS A 821 5.90 -31.17 -32.58
CA HIS A 821 5.29 -30.55 -31.41
C HIS A 821 6.12 -29.39 -30.84
N ARG A 822 7.43 -29.31 -31.14
CA ARG A 822 8.20 -28.08 -30.93
C ARG A 822 7.64 -26.92 -31.75
N GLY A 823 7.17 -27.18 -32.96
CA GLY A 823 6.44 -26.21 -33.78
C GLY A 823 5.09 -25.78 -33.19
N TRP A 824 4.52 -26.54 -32.24
CA TRP A 824 3.27 -26.18 -31.58
C TRP A 824 3.47 -25.20 -30.42
N ILE A 825 4.69 -25.12 -29.88
CA ILE A 825 5.02 -24.32 -28.70
C ILE A 825 5.82 -23.05 -29.05
N GLU A 826 5.81 -22.63 -30.32
CA GLU A 826 6.49 -21.41 -30.78
C GLU A 826 5.98 -20.15 -30.04
N TRP A 827 4.66 -20.04 -29.85
CA TRP A 827 4.07 -18.91 -29.11
C TRP A 827 4.52 -18.87 -27.64
N PRO A 828 4.39 -19.96 -26.85
CA PRO A 828 4.94 -20.00 -25.49
C PRO A 828 6.43 -19.66 -25.39
N VAL A 829 7.26 -20.18 -26.32
CA VAL A 829 8.70 -19.90 -26.37
C VAL A 829 8.98 -18.41 -26.56
N ASN A 830 8.28 -17.79 -27.50
CA ASN A 830 8.41 -16.36 -27.79
C ASN A 830 7.90 -15.48 -26.63
N GLU A 831 6.77 -15.84 -26.03
CA GLU A 831 6.15 -15.07 -24.94
C GLU A 831 7.01 -15.09 -23.65
N ILE A 832 7.68 -16.22 -23.36
CA ILE A 832 8.64 -16.33 -22.25
C ILE A 832 9.97 -15.63 -22.58
N GLY A 833 10.26 -15.38 -23.86
CA GLY A 833 11.55 -14.88 -24.31
C GLY A 833 12.67 -15.92 -24.18
N TRP A 834 12.33 -17.20 -24.16
CA TRP A 834 13.28 -18.31 -24.04
C TRP A 834 13.92 -18.63 -25.40
N ARG A 835 15.19 -19.06 -25.39
CA ARG A 835 15.90 -19.51 -26.60
C ARG A 835 16.52 -20.89 -26.38
N PRO A 836 16.43 -21.81 -27.35
CA PRO A 836 17.13 -23.10 -27.26
C PRO A 836 18.65 -22.91 -27.10
N PRO A 837 19.30 -23.62 -26.15
CA PRO A 837 20.75 -23.65 -26.05
C PRO A 837 21.42 -24.13 -27.35
N TYR A 838 22.52 -23.49 -27.75
CA TYR A 838 23.24 -23.75 -29.01
C TYR A 838 23.67 -25.22 -29.17
N GLU A 839 24.00 -25.89 -28.05
CA GLU A 839 24.39 -27.30 -27.99
C GLU A 839 23.26 -28.27 -28.40
N LEU A 840 21.99 -27.88 -28.19
CA LEU A 840 20.84 -28.67 -28.62
C LEU A 840 20.47 -28.42 -30.09
N VAL A 841 20.94 -27.31 -30.67
CA VAL A 841 20.75 -26.96 -32.09
C VAL A 841 21.82 -27.62 -32.97
N GLU A 842 23.05 -27.83 -32.47
CA GLU A 842 24.12 -28.51 -33.22
C GLU A 842 23.94 -30.02 -33.34
N VAL A 843 23.23 -30.68 -32.41
CA VAL A 843 22.92 -32.12 -32.52
C VAL A 843 22.01 -32.38 -33.73
N GLU A 844 21.11 -31.44 -34.06
CA GLU A 844 20.20 -31.53 -35.22
C GLU A 844 20.85 -31.19 -36.56
N MET A 845 22.02 -30.54 -36.59
CA MET A 845 22.77 -30.32 -37.84
C MET A 845 23.78 -31.43 -38.15
N LYS A 846 23.85 -32.48 -37.31
CA LYS A 846 24.78 -33.61 -37.47
C LYS A 846 24.11 -34.99 -37.53
N GLU A 847 22.79 -35.08 -37.40
CA GLU A 847 21.98 -36.23 -37.87
C GLU A 847 21.30 -35.89 -39.19
#